data_AF-A0A8T2JXG7-F1
#
_entry.id   AF-A0A8T2JXG7-F1
#
_cell.length_a   1.000
_cell.length_b   1.000
_cell.length_c   1.000
_cell.angle_alpha   90.00
_cell.angle_beta   90.00
_cell.angle_gamma   90.00
#
_symmetry.space_group_name_H-M   'P 1'
#
loop_
_entity.id
_entity.type
_entity.pdbx_description
1 polymer ?
#
loop_
_entity_poly.entity_id
_entity_poly.type
_entity_poly.pdbx_seq_one_letter_code
_entity_poly.pdbx_strand_id
1 'polypeptide(L)'
;MAQEDAVILQAELDRLSAELQETIEEKVQAAQYGLAVLEENSELRQKNSEFESECEMLKLELKQMKEALAESQSNHKRTAADGESREEKLLKETASKEAKLSEKIDELHSELKQLKSFLTNTTSENDRLHLVIHNLKKEHEDMERERGQLREEIKQRKISEMRHMQDFTELEEENISLLKQVSVLKENQVELEGVKHELKRRIEEIEIINGQVEELIKLREISERQLEEALETLKSEREQKNELRRELSAFLNYDSIGNLPVAFEDHNEEEFDSGYNFGTSKTNGDFLMSTPRNSDIFHPDPKLASNLFTELNLPEIQKLQQQLLQVDREKSSMVDDLQELKRNLDSAKEELLIERGRNGALMEEIQALKKTLDDNRGTSHDADEYVKCQCGQEVTEVLGLRMELKEVQRQYQDCKENCQQEREEWEANKQELTEKLRLYLRCERNDQGLLSDLKEDLKTARRSYCDVQSKLNLAQDELMSFIEDLAHLYHHVCMRNNLTPNRVMLDYYKDGKGSKLHFHKREASEVFRKFLVSTDIEITEIQSPEHSPLSSPASSVGSDSIDCFREPLGLTHLIGIVKDQIKHLQGAIVMSWQNTSLESIASEMDKDKEVLVDEIMKLKSLLSTKREQIATLRTVLKANKQVHFVLIRAPSFILFIF
;
A
#
# COMPACT_ATOMS: atom_id res chain seq x y z
N MET A 1 178.37 -108.76 7.49
CA MET A 1 177.33 -108.54 6.46
C MET A 1 175.91 -108.66 7.00
N ALA A 2 175.67 -108.42 8.30
CA ALA A 2 174.31 -108.45 8.91
C ALA A 2 173.90 -107.08 9.49
N GLN A 3 174.66 -106.03 9.17
CA GLN A 3 174.59 -104.73 9.84
C GLN A 3 174.31 -103.58 8.85
N GLU A 4 174.47 -103.80 7.54
CA GLU A 4 174.06 -102.84 6.50
C GLU A 4 172.57 -102.96 6.16
N ASP A 5 171.99 -104.17 6.14
CA ASP A 5 170.56 -104.37 5.85
C ASP A 5 169.63 -103.81 6.95
N ALA A 6 170.07 -103.84 8.22
CA ALA A 6 169.30 -103.31 9.34
C ALA A 6 169.21 -101.77 9.35
N VAL A 7 170.25 -101.09 8.84
CA VAL A 7 170.30 -99.63 8.77
C VAL A 7 169.43 -99.11 7.61
N ILE A 8 169.38 -99.84 6.49
CA ILE A 8 168.52 -99.51 5.35
C ILE A 8 167.04 -99.71 5.71
N LEU A 9 166.70 -100.82 6.39
CA LEU A 9 165.35 -101.09 6.88
C LEU A 9 164.88 -100.07 7.92
N GLN A 10 165.76 -99.60 8.81
CA GLN A 10 165.41 -98.58 9.81
C GLN A 10 165.17 -97.22 9.15
N ALA A 11 166.01 -96.81 8.20
CA ALA A 11 165.82 -95.57 7.44
C ALA A 11 164.55 -95.61 6.57
N GLU A 12 164.20 -96.78 6.03
CA GLU A 12 162.97 -96.96 5.24
C GLU A 12 161.72 -96.99 6.13
N LEU A 13 161.80 -97.56 7.34
CA LEU A 13 160.76 -97.45 8.37
C LEU A 13 160.53 -96.00 8.82
N ASP A 14 161.61 -95.24 9.04
CA ASP A 14 161.51 -93.83 9.43
C ASP A 14 160.95 -92.98 8.29
N ARG A 15 161.30 -93.27 7.02
CA ARG A 15 160.71 -92.62 5.84
C ARG A 15 159.23 -92.94 5.72
N LEU A 16 158.85 -94.22 5.82
CA LEU A 16 157.45 -94.66 5.77
C LEU A 16 156.63 -94.11 6.95
N SER A 17 157.25 -93.95 8.12
CA SER A 17 156.63 -93.33 9.30
C SER A 17 156.40 -91.83 9.08
N ALA A 18 157.38 -91.12 8.50
CA ALA A 18 157.25 -89.71 8.15
C ALA A 18 156.20 -89.49 7.05
N GLU A 19 156.17 -90.33 6.02
CA GLU A 19 155.18 -90.30 4.94
C GLU A 19 153.78 -90.70 5.44
N LEU A 20 153.69 -91.64 6.40
CA LEU A 20 152.45 -91.96 7.11
C LEU A 20 151.98 -90.78 7.97
N GLN A 21 152.89 -90.09 8.66
CA GLN A 21 152.58 -88.93 9.47
C GLN A 21 152.15 -87.74 8.61
N GLU A 22 152.83 -87.49 7.50
CA GLU A 22 152.47 -86.47 6.50
C GLU A 22 151.09 -86.77 5.91
N THR A 23 150.82 -88.03 5.51
CA THR A 23 149.50 -88.41 5.01
C THR A 23 148.41 -88.38 6.10
N ILE A 24 148.75 -88.61 7.37
CA ILE A 24 147.82 -88.41 8.50
C ILE A 24 147.54 -86.92 8.69
N GLU A 25 148.56 -86.07 8.67
CA GLU A 25 148.42 -84.62 8.81
C GLU A 25 147.65 -84.01 7.64
N GLU A 26 147.91 -84.42 6.41
CA GLU A 26 147.13 -84.05 5.23
C GLU A 26 145.68 -84.53 5.33
N LYS A 27 145.44 -85.74 5.85
CA LYS A 27 144.07 -86.23 6.10
C LYS A 27 143.37 -85.45 7.20
N VAL A 28 144.07 -85.07 8.25
CA VAL A 28 143.55 -84.23 9.33
C VAL A 28 143.25 -82.83 8.81
N GLN A 29 144.15 -82.24 8.01
CA GLN A 29 143.94 -80.95 7.36
C GLN A 29 142.76 -81.02 6.39
N ALA A 30 142.66 -82.04 5.54
CA ALA A 30 141.54 -82.23 4.63
C ALA A 30 140.21 -82.44 5.37
N ALA A 31 140.23 -83.11 6.53
CA ALA A 31 139.05 -83.25 7.39
C ALA A 31 138.67 -81.93 8.08
N GLN A 32 139.64 -81.11 8.51
CA GLN A 32 139.42 -79.78 9.07
C GLN A 32 138.85 -78.82 8.02
N TYR A 33 139.42 -78.79 6.81
CA TYR A 33 138.87 -78.04 5.68
C TYR A 33 137.50 -78.57 5.25
N GLY A 34 137.31 -79.90 5.23
CA GLY A 34 136.03 -80.52 4.95
C GLY A 34 134.96 -80.15 5.96
N LEU A 35 135.31 -80.12 7.26
CA LEU A 35 134.42 -79.68 8.32
C LEU A 35 134.08 -78.19 8.20
N ALA A 36 135.08 -77.32 7.98
CA ALA A 36 134.87 -75.89 7.78
C ALA A 36 133.96 -75.61 6.56
N VAL A 37 134.15 -76.35 5.46
CA VAL A 37 133.27 -76.27 4.28
C VAL A 37 131.86 -76.78 4.59
N LEU A 38 131.71 -77.85 5.39
CA LEU A 38 130.40 -78.34 5.80
C LEU A 38 129.68 -77.36 6.73
N GLU A 39 130.40 -76.74 7.66
CA GLU A 39 129.91 -75.69 8.55
C GLU A 39 129.46 -74.46 7.73
N GLU A 40 130.31 -73.95 6.84
CA GLU A 40 129.95 -72.84 5.92
C GLU A 40 128.77 -73.22 5.01
N ASN A 41 128.72 -74.45 4.49
CA ASN A 41 127.59 -74.93 3.70
C ASN A 41 126.31 -75.01 4.54
N SER A 42 126.41 -75.42 5.80
CA SER A 42 125.27 -75.47 6.72
C SER A 42 124.76 -74.05 7.06
N GLU A 43 125.66 -73.10 7.30
CA GLU A 43 125.32 -71.69 7.53
C GLU A 43 124.71 -71.05 6.28
N LEU A 44 125.25 -71.31 5.09
CA LEU A 44 124.70 -70.82 3.83
C LEU A 44 123.32 -71.42 3.54
N ARG A 45 123.11 -72.70 3.84
CA ARG A 45 121.79 -73.33 3.73
C ARG A 45 120.79 -72.71 4.70
N GLN A 46 121.21 -72.44 5.93
CA GLN A 46 120.35 -71.76 6.90
C GLN A 46 119.97 -70.36 6.39
N LYS A 47 120.94 -69.54 5.96
CA LYS A 47 120.69 -68.21 5.39
C LYS A 47 119.79 -68.26 4.16
N ASN A 48 120.00 -69.21 3.25
CA ASN A 48 119.12 -69.38 2.09
C ASN A 48 117.69 -69.75 2.51
N SER A 49 117.53 -70.64 3.50
CA SER A 49 116.21 -70.98 4.05
C SER A 49 115.54 -69.79 4.72
N GLU A 50 116.31 -68.95 5.43
CA GLU A 50 115.83 -67.71 6.03
C GLU A 50 115.37 -66.72 4.95
N PHE A 51 116.20 -66.47 3.92
CA PHE A 51 115.83 -65.60 2.80
C PHE A 51 114.64 -66.11 1.98
N GLU A 52 114.50 -67.43 1.79
CA GLU A 52 113.32 -68.02 1.17
C GLU A 52 112.08 -67.77 2.03
N SER A 53 112.17 -67.94 3.35
CA SER A 53 111.07 -67.66 4.27
C SER A 53 110.69 -66.17 4.28
N GLU A 54 111.67 -65.26 4.23
CA GLU A 54 111.46 -63.82 4.12
C GLU A 54 110.83 -63.47 2.77
N CYS A 55 111.28 -64.07 1.67
CA CYS A 55 110.69 -63.88 0.34
C CYS A 55 109.23 -64.35 0.30
N GLU A 56 108.91 -65.51 0.89
CA GLU A 56 107.53 -65.98 0.99
C GLU A 56 106.68 -65.09 1.90
N MET A 57 107.22 -64.59 3.01
CA MET A 57 106.55 -63.60 3.86
C MET A 57 106.24 -62.31 3.08
N LEU A 58 107.22 -61.73 2.40
CA LEU A 58 107.05 -60.50 1.61
C LEU A 58 106.06 -60.68 0.46
N LYS A 59 106.03 -61.86 -0.19
CA LYS A 59 105.00 -62.18 -1.20
C LYS A 59 103.61 -62.20 -0.59
N LEU A 60 103.45 -62.79 0.60
CA LEU A 60 102.18 -62.84 1.31
C LEU A 60 101.72 -61.44 1.72
N GLU A 61 102.62 -60.62 2.29
CA GLU A 61 102.35 -59.22 2.63
C GLU A 61 101.96 -58.42 1.39
N LEU A 62 102.70 -58.56 0.28
CA LEU A 62 102.38 -57.88 -0.98
C LEU A 62 101.01 -58.30 -1.54
N LYS A 63 100.63 -59.57 -1.39
CA LYS A 63 99.29 -60.04 -1.75
C LYS A 63 98.22 -59.41 -0.86
N GLN A 64 98.41 -59.40 0.46
CA GLN A 64 97.49 -58.75 1.40
C GLN A 64 97.34 -57.25 1.12
N MET A 65 98.44 -56.55 0.83
CA MET A 65 98.41 -55.12 0.49
C MET A 65 97.68 -54.85 -0.82
N LYS A 66 97.81 -55.74 -1.83
CA LYS A 66 97.05 -55.64 -3.09
C LYS A 66 95.55 -55.88 -2.88
N GLU A 67 95.19 -56.87 -2.08
CA GLU A 67 93.80 -57.17 -1.73
C GLU A 67 93.17 -56.00 -0.96
N ALA A 68 93.86 -55.47 0.05
CA ALA A 68 93.41 -54.30 0.80
C ALA A 68 93.25 -53.05 -0.06
N LEU A 69 94.17 -52.82 -1.03
CA LEU A 69 94.05 -51.72 -1.99
C LEU A 69 92.84 -51.90 -2.91
N ALA A 70 92.62 -53.12 -3.43
CA ALA A 70 91.47 -53.41 -4.30
C ALA A 70 90.14 -53.24 -3.55
N GLU A 71 90.09 -53.70 -2.30
CA GLU A 71 88.93 -53.51 -1.43
C GLU A 71 88.69 -52.02 -1.14
N SER A 72 89.73 -51.26 -0.81
CA SER A 72 89.66 -49.80 -0.59
C SER A 72 89.16 -49.07 -1.83
N GLN A 73 89.69 -49.39 -3.02
CA GLN A 73 89.25 -48.80 -4.29
C GLN A 73 87.79 -49.16 -4.63
N SER A 74 87.37 -50.39 -4.37
CA SER A 74 85.99 -50.83 -4.57
C SER A 74 85.03 -50.11 -3.62
N ASN A 75 85.39 -50.02 -2.34
CA ASN A 75 84.62 -49.28 -1.33
C ASN A 75 84.50 -47.81 -1.69
N HIS A 76 85.60 -47.16 -2.11
CA HIS A 76 85.57 -45.76 -2.54
C HIS A 76 84.65 -45.54 -3.75
N LYS A 77 84.71 -46.42 -4.76
CA LYS A 77 83.79 -46.39 -5.91
C LYS A 77 82.33 -46.54 -5.49
N ARG A 78 82.04 -47.49 -4.58
CA ARG A 78 80.68 -47.68 -4.06
C ARG A 78 80.20 -46.44 -3.30
N THR A 79 81.02 -45.89 -2.40
CA THR A 79 80.66 -44.67 -1.64
C THR A 79 80.45 -43.47 -2.55
N ALA A 80 81.26 -43.30 -3.60
CA ALA A 80 81.07 -42.25 -4.60
C ALA A 80 79.74 -42.41 -5.36
N ALA A 81 79.45 -43.62 -5.86
CA ALA A 81 78.20 -43.92 -6.55
C ALA A 81 76.96 -43.75 -5.64
N ASP A 82 77.05 -44.16 -4.36
CA ASP A 82 76.00 -43.93 -3.37
C ASP A 82 75.82 -42.43 -3.09
N GLY A 83 76.91 -41.66 -3.07
CA GLY A 83 76.90 -40.21 -2.98
C GLY A 83 76.18 -39.54 -4.14
N GLU A 84 76.54 -39.90 -5.38
CA GLU A 84 75.92 -39.40 -6.61
C GLU A 84 74.42 -39.75 -6.66
N SER A 85 74.05 -40.99 -6.36
CA SER A 85 72.65 -41.43 -6.30
C SER A 85 71.84 -40.70 -5.22
N ARG A 86 72.46 -40.39 -4.08
CA ARG A 86 71.82 -39.58 -3.03
C ARG A 86 71.60 -38.14 -3.49
N GLU A 87 72.60 -37.54 -4.12
CA GLU A 87 72.50 -36.17 -4.66
C GLU A 87 71.43 -36.09 -5.76
N GLU A 88 71.40 -37.04 -6.69
CA GLU A 88 70.40 -37.11 -7.75
C GLU A 88 68.97 -37.22 -7.17
N LYS A 89 68.77 -38.03 -6.12
CA LYS A 89 67.46 -38.12 -5.44
C LYS A 89 67.04 -36.80 -4.80
N LEU A 90 67.97 -36.10 -4.14
CA LEU A 90 67.70 -34.79 -3.55
C LEU A 90 67.40 -33.74 -4.62
N LEU A 91 68.10 -33.77 -5.77
CA LEU A 91 67.82 -32.89 -6.90
C LEU A 91 66.44 -33.17 -7.52
N LYS A 92 66.06 -34.45 -7.68
CA LYS A 92 64.71 -34.81 -8.15
C LYS A 92 63.62 -34.39 -7.17
N GLU A 93 63.86 -34.54 -5.87
CA GLU A 93 62.91 -34.13 -4.84
C GLU A 93 62.75 -32.59 -4.82
N THR A 94 63.85 -31.85 -4.91
CA THR A 94 63.81 -30.38 -4.97
C THR A 94 63.12 -29.88 -6.24
N ALA A 95 63.46 -30.44 -7.41
CA ALA A 95 62.77 -30.11 -8.66
C ALA A 95 61.26 -30.45 -8.61
N SER A 96 60.88 -31.57 -8.00
CA SER A 96 59.46 -31.93 -7.82
C SER A 96 58.73 -30.97 -6.88
N LYS A 97 59.37 -30.54 -5.78
CA LYS A 97 58.81 -29.54 -4.87
C LYS A 97 58.66 -28.18 -5.54
N GLU A 98 59.68 -27.75 -6.29
CA GLU A 98 59.66 -26.50 -7.05
C GLU A 98 58.54 -26.51 -8.10
N ALA A 99 58.39 -27.59 -8.86
CA ALA A 99 57.31 -27.76 -9.84
C ALA A 99 55.92 -27.62 -9.19
N LYS A 100 55.70 -28.27 -8.03
CA LYS A 100 54.42 -28.15 -7.29
C LYS A 100 54.16 -26.75 -6.77
N LEU A 101 55.20 -26.06 -6.28
CA LEU A 101 55.06 -24.68 -5.83
C LEU A 101 54.78 -23.75 -7.01
N SER A 102 55.42 -23.96 -8.17
CA SER A 102 55.15 -23.22 -9.40
C SER A 102 53.71 -23.41 -9.87
N GLU A 103 53.23 -24.66 -9.94
CA GLU A 103 51.84 -24.97 -10.28
C GLU A 103 50.86 -24.26 -9.33
N LYS A 104 51.15 -24.27 -8.02
CA LYS A 104 50.30 -23.57 -7.05
C LYS A 104 50.30 -22.05 -7.22
N ILE A 105 51.45 -21.47 -7.59
CA ILE A 105 51.55 -20.04 -7.91
C ILE A 105 50.72 -19.71 -9.15
N ASP A 106 50.74 -20.56 -10.18
CA ASP A 106 49.98 -20.35 -11.42
C ASP A 106 48.46 -20.49 -11.21
N GLU A 107 48.05 -21.45 -10.38
CA GLU A 107 46.65 -21.59 -9.93
C GLU A 107 46.19 -20.31 -9.22
N LEU A 108 46.94 -19.86 -8.21
CA LEU A 108 46.60 -18.67 -7.42
C LEU A 108 46.58 -17.39 -8.29
N HIS A 109 47.50 -17.26 -9.25
CA HIS A 109 47.49 -16.16 -10.21
C HIS A 109 46.25 -16.20 -11.11
N SER A 110 45.85 -17.39 -11.56
CA SER A 110 44.65 -17.57 -12.38
C SER A 110 43.38 -17.25 -11.59
N GLU A 111 43.27 -17.71 -10.35
CA GLU A 111 42.18 -17.38 -9.43
C GLU A 111 42.12 -15.87 -9.17
N LEU A 112 43.26 -15.21 -8.89
CA LEU A 112 43.32 -13.76 -8.72
C LEU A 112 42.85 -13.00 -9.97
N LYS A 113 43.22 -13.45 -11.16
CA LYS A 113 42.79 -12.84 -12.42
C LYS A 113 41.28 -13.01 -12.62
N GLN A 114 40.75 -14.19 -12.34
CA GLN A 114 39.31 -14.46 -12.40
C GLN A 114 38.54 -13.58 -11.41
N LEU A 115 38.96 -13.55 -10.14
CA LEU A 115 38.33 -12.71 -9.11
C LEU A 115 38.33 -11.22 -9.47
N LYS A 116 39.44 -10.72 -10.05
CA LYS A 116 39.50 -9.34 -10.57
C LYS A 116 38.46 -9.10 -11.67
N SER A 117 38.30 -10.03 -12.61
CA SER A 117 37.29 -9.91 -13.67
C SER A 117 35.86 -9.97 -13.14
N PHE A 118 35.59 -10.82 -12.13
CA PHE A 118 34.28 -10.85 -11.47
C PHE A 118 34.00 -9.55 -10.73
N LEU A 119 35.00 -8.98 -10.05
CA LEU A 119 34.85 -7.69 -9.36
C LEU A 119 34.54 -6.56 -10.37
N THR A 120 35.23 -6.48 -11.50
CA THR A 120 34.95 -5.47 -12.54
C THR A 120 33.56 -5.64 -13.15
N ASN A 121 33.12 -6.87 -13.39
CA ASN A 121 31.80 -7.14 -13.93
C ASN A 121 30.70 -6.75 -12.92
N THR A 122 30.83 -7.18 -11.66
CA THR A 122 29.89 -6.83 -10.59
C THR A 122 29.83 -5.33 -10.34
N THR A 123 30.96 -4.62 -10.39
CA THR A 123 30.97 -3.15 -10.25
C THR A 123 30.27 -2.46 -11.42
N SER A 124 30.52 -2.88 -12.66
CA SER A 124 29.80 -2.34 -13.83
C SER A 124 28.30 -2.61 -13.80
N GLU A 125 27.87 -3.76 -13.31
CA GLU A 125 26.46 -4.09 -13.14
C GLU A 125 25.82 -3.27 -12.02
N ASN A 126 26.54 -3.02 -10.94
CA ASN A 126 26.09 -2.13 -9.87
C ASN A 126 25.89 -0.69 -10.40
N ASP A 127 26.82 -0.18 -11.19
CA ASP A 127 26.71 1.15 -11.81
C ASP A 127 25.52 1.23 -12.77
N ARG A 128 25.27 0.15 -13.54
CA ARG A 128 24.09 0.04 -14.40
C ARG A 128 22.80 0.05 -13.60
N LEU A 129 22.72 -0.72 -12.51
CA LEU A 129 21.56 -0.75 -11.62
C LEU A 129 21.35 0.59 -10.92
N HIS A 130 22.42 1.26 -10.49
CA HIS A 130 22.35 2.62 -9.94
C HIS A 130 21.75 3.61 -10.93
N LEU A 131 22.13 3.55 -12.21
CA LEU A 131 21.56 4.40 -13.26
C LEU A 131 20.06 4.11 -13.45
N VAL A 132 19.65 2.85 -13.46
CA VAL A 132 18.24 2.47 -13.54
C VAL A 132 17.45 3.00 -12.35
N ILE A 133 17.97 2.83 -11.13
CA ILE A 133 17.34 3.36 -9.91
C ILE A 133 17.21 4.89 -9.98
N HIS A 134 18.24 5.58 -10.46
CA HIS A 134 18.20 7.03 -10.63
C HIS A 134 17.12 7.46 -11.63
N ASN A 135 17.01 6.78 -12.78
CA ASN A 135 15.99 7.09 -13.78
C ASN A 135 14.58 6.83 -13.24
N LEU A 136 14.36 5.70 -12.56
CA LEU A 136 13.07 5.40 -11.93
C LEU A 136 12.68 6.42 -10.85
N LYS A 137 13.65 6.92 -10.08
CA LYS A 137 13.40 8.01 -9.12
C LYS A 137 12.96 9.30 -9.81
N LYS A 138 13.63 9.67 -10.90
CA LYS A 138 13.26 10.85 -11.68
C LYS A 138 11.86 10.70 -12.28
N GLU A 139 11.54 9.56 -12.89
CA GLU A 139 10.21 9.27 -13.40
C GLU A 139 9.15 9.34 -12.30
N HIS A 140 9.45 8.80 -11.11
CA HIS A 140 8.56 8.93 -9.96
C HIS A 140 8.33 10.38 -9.56
N GLU A 141 9.38 11.20 -9.44
CA GLU A 141 9.26 12.64 -9.13
C GLU A 141 8.44 13.40 -10.19
N ASP A 142 8.61 13.05 -11.47
CA ASP A 142 7.86 13.62 -12.59
C ASP A 142 6.37 13.27 -12.49
N MET A 143 6.05 11.99 -12.25
CA MET A 143 4.69 11.51 -12.03
C MET A 143 4.04 12.13 -10.78
N GLU A 144 4.81 12.37 -9.71
CA GLU A 144 4.29 13.06 -8.53
C GLU A 144 3.95 14.52 -8.78
N ARG A 145 4.73 15.21 -9.62
CA ARG A 145 4.43 16.57 -10.06
C ARG A 145 3.16 16.62 -10.90
N GLU A 146 3.00 15.71 -11.87
CA GLU A 146 1.78 15.61 -12.69
C GLU A 146 0.56 15.29 -11.84
N ARG A 147 0.67 14.33 -10.90
CA ARG A 147 -0.39 14.03 -9.92
C ARG A 147 -0.77 15.26 -9.10
N GLY A 148 0.21 16.09 -8.72
CA GLY A 148 -0.02 17.35 -8.02
C GLY A 148 -0.79 18.36 -8.88
N GLN A 149 -0.40 18.52 -10.14
CA GLN A 149 -1.08 19.40 -11.11
C GLN A 149 -2.52 18.98 -11.35
N LEU A 150 -2.77 17.69 -11.61
CA LEU A 150 -4.12 17.17 -11.82
C LEU A 150 -5.03 17.36 -10.59
N ARG A 151 -4.47 17.22 -9.37
CA ARG A 151 -5.23 17.51 -8.14
C ARG A 151 -5.63 18.98 -8.07
N GLU A 152 -4.74 19.89 -8.43
CA GLU A 152 -5.04 21.32 -8.45
C GLU A 152 -6.08 21.66 -9.53
N GLU A 153 -5.98 21.08 -10.72
CA GLU A 153 -6.99 21.24 -11.78
C GLU A 153 -8.38 20.75 -11.33
N ILE A 154 -8.45 19.59 -10.66
CA ILE A 154 -9.71 19.07 -10.10
C ILE A 154 -10.28 20.05 -9.06
N LYS A 155 -9.46 20.63 -8.19
CA LYS A 155 -9.93 21.63 -7.22
C LYS A 155 -10.50 22.86 -7.92
N GLN A 156 -9.80 23.36 -8.93
CA GLN A 156 -10.26 24.52 -9.71
C GLN A 156 -11.58 24.23 -10.44
N ARG A 157 -11.73 23.04 -11.01
CA ARG A 157 -12.98 22.60 -11.63
C ARG A 157 -14.13 22.52 -10.61
N LYS A 158 -13.89 21.95 -9.43
CA LYS A 158 -14.89 21.91 -8.35
C LYS A 158 -15.32 23.30 -7.89
N ILE A 159 -14.37 24.23 -7.76
CA ILE A 159 -14.68 25.63 -7.39
C ILE A 159 -15.51 26.29 -8.50
N SER A 160 -15.16 26.08 -9.76
CA SER A 160 -15.91 26.61 -10.91
C SER A 160 -17.33 26.03 -10.95
N GLU A 161 -17.48 24.72 -10.77
CA GLU A 161 -18.76 24.03 -10.72
C GLU A 161 -19.64 24.54 -9.58
N MET A 162 -19.08 24.68 -8.37
CA MET A 162 -19.78 25.26 -7.23
C MET A 162 -20.26 26.69 -7.52
N ARG A 163 -19.43 27.51 -8.18
CA ARG A 163 -19.83 28.85 -8.60
C ARG A 163 -20.98 28.81 -9.59
N HIS A 164 -20.92 27.96 -10.61
CA HIS A 164 -22.02 27.81 -11.56
C HIS A 164 -23.31 27.35 -10.88
N MET A 165 -23.23 26.40 -9.95
CA MET A 165 -24.40 25.97 -9.18
C MET A 165 -25.01 27.12 -8.37
N GLN A 166 -24.18 27.98 -7.77
CA GLN A 166 -24.65 29.19 -7.10
C GLN A 166 -25.36 30.14 -8.08
N ASP A 167 -24.75 30.42 -9.24
CA ASP A 167 -25.36 31.28 -10.26
C ASP A 167 -26.71 30.70 -10.73
N PHE A 168 -26.82 29.37 -10.89
CA PHE A 168 -28.08 28.70 -11.22
C PHE A 168 -29.14 28.90 -10.13
N THR A 169 -28.79 28.73 -8.86
CA THR A 169 -29.74 28.97 -7.76
C THR A 169 -30.22 30.42 -7.70
N GLU A 170 -29.33 31.39 -7.93
CA GLU A 170 -29.70 32.81 -7.99
C GLU A 170 -30.68 33.08 -9.14
N LEU A 171 -30.44 32.51 -10.33
CA LEU A 171 -31.36 32.62 -11.47
C LEU A 171 -32.71 31.93 -11.23
N GLU A 172 -32.74 30.79 -10.54
CA GLU A 172 -33.98 30.12 -10.15
C GLU A 172 -34.80 30.97 -9.17
N GLU A 173 -34.15 31.60 -8.19
CA GLU A 173 -34.79 32.52 -7.26
C GLU A 173 -35.38 33.75 -7.98
N GLU A 174 -34.65 34.34 -8.92
CA GLU A 174 -35.14 35.44 -9.76
C GLU A 174 -36.35 35.01 -10.59
N ASN A 175 -36.31 33.82 -11.21
CA ASN A 175 -37.42 33.29 -12.00
C ASN A 175 -38.67 33.07 -11.13
N ILE A 176 -38.51 32.48 -9.93
CA ILE A 176 -39.61 32.32 -8.97
C ILE A 176 -40.18 33.68 -8.57
N SER A 177 -39.33 34.69 -8.34
CA SER A 177 -39.76 36.06 -8.04
C SER A 177 -40.58 36.67 -9.18
N LEU A 178 -40.12 36.51 -10.42
CA LEU A 178 -40.83 36.98 -11.62
C LEU A 178 -42.18 36.26 -11.80
N LEU A 179 -42.23 34.95 -11.60
CA LEU A 179 -43.48 34.17 -11.67
C LEU A 179 -44.49 34.62 -10.60
N LYS A 180 -44.03 34.93 -9.39
CA LYS A 180 -44.86 35.52 -8.32
C LYS A 180 -45.41 36.88 -8.74
N GLN A 181 -44.57 37.77 -9.28
CA GLN A 181 -45.01 39.07 -9.80
C GLN A 181 -46.05 38.93 -10.92
N VAL A 182 -45.83 38.02 -11.87
CA VAL A 182 -46.79 37.74 -12.95
C VAL A 182 -48.12 37.21 -12.40
N SER A 183 -48.09 36.37 -11.37
CA SER A 183 -49.31 35.86 -10.73
C SER A 183 -50.11 36.96 -10.05
N VAL A 184 -49.44 37.85 -9.32
CA VAL A 184 -50.08 39.04 -8.71
C VAL A 184 -50.67 39.96 -9.78
N LEU A 185 -49.96 40.18 -10.89
CA LEU A 185 -50.49 40.99 -12.01
C LEU A 185 -51.74 40.36 -12.64
N LYS A 186 -51.80 39.03 -12.76
CA LYS A 186 -52.98 38.31 -13.24
C LYS A 186 -54.15 38.44 -12.28
N GLU A 187 -53.91 38.33 -10.98
CA GLU A 187 -54.92 38.54 -9.94
C GLU A 187 -55.48 39.97 -10.01
N ASN A 188 -54.61 40.98 -10.01
CA ASN A 188 -55.00 42.39 -10.17
C ASN A 188 -55.78 42.64 -11.47
N GLN A 189 -55.44 41.95 -12.57
CA GLN A 189 -56.17 42.07 -13.83
C GLN A 189 -57.60 41.52 -13.71
N VAL A 190 -57.79 40.40 -13.00
CA VAL A 190 -59.12 39.84 -12.74
C VAL A 190 -59.93 40.79 -11.85
N GLU A 191 -59.33 41.35 -10.81
CA GLU A 191 -59.99 42.35 -9.94
C GLU A 191 -60.42 43.59 -10.74
N LEU A 192 -59.55 44.10 -11.61
CA LEU A 192 -59.85 45.26 -12.46
C LEU A 192 -61.03 44.98 -13.41
N GLU A 193 -61.05 43.81 -14.04
CA GLU A 193 -62.21 43.41 -14.84
C GLU A 193 -63.45 43.26 -13.95
N GLY A 194 -63.35 42.73 -12.73
CA GLY A 194 -64.45 42.69 -11.76
C GLY A 194 -65.04 44.07 -11.46
N VAL A 195 -64.19 45.05 -11.15
CA VAL A 195 -64.60 46.45 -10.90
C VAL A 195 -65.24 47.07 -12.14
N LYS A 196 -64.70 46.79 -13.33
CA LYS A 196 -65.26 47.28 -14.59
C LYS A 196 -66.66 46.72 -14.87
N HIS A 197 -66.91 45.45 -14.53
CA HIS A 197 -68.26 44.87 -14.63
C HIS A 197 -69.22 45.50 -13.60
N GLU A 198 -68.77 45.76 -12.37
CA GLU A 198 -69.57 46.46 -11.36
C GLU A 198 -69.90 47.89 -11.83
N LEU A 199 -68.92 48.63 -12.37
CA LEU A 199 -69.12 49.97 -12.90
C LEU A 199 -70.16 49.99 -14.03
N LYS A 200 -70.09 49.03 -14.97
CA LYS A 200 -71.09 48.90 -16.04
C LYS A 200 -72.50 48.67 -15.48
N ARG A 201 -72.65 47.77 -14.50
CA ARG A 201 -73.93 47.54 -13.83
C ARG A 201 -74.48 48.81 -13.20
N ARG A 202 -73.63 49.62 -12.54
CA ARG A 202 -74.02 50.91 -11.98
C ARG A 202 -74.42 51.93 -13.03
N ILE A 203 -73.76 51.95 -14.18
CA ILE A 203 -74.16 52.81 -15.31
C ILE A 203 -75.54 52.40 -15.83
N GLU A 204 -75.79 51.10 -16.02
CA GLU A 204 -77.10 50.59 -16.44
C GLU A 204 -78.20 50.93 -15.41
N GLU A 205 -77.92 50.80 -14.11
CA GLU A 205 -78.84 51.24 -13.03
C GLU A 205 -79.14 52.75 -13.13
N ILE A 206 -78.13 53.58 -13.37
CA ILE A 206 -78.29 55.03 -13.56
C ILE A 206 -79.13 55.34 -14.81
N GLU A 207 -78.90 54.62 -15.92
CA GLU A 207 -79.67 54.80 -17.16
C GLU A 207 -81.14 54.43 -16.97
N ILE A 208 -81.44 53.35 -16.24
CA ILE A 208 -82.82 52.96 -15.89
C ILE A 208 -83.48 54.05 -15.05
N ILE A 209 -82.81 54.54 -14.00
CA ILE A 209 -83.34 55.61 -13.15
C ILE A 209 -83.54 56.90 -13.95
N ASN A 210 -82.61 57.26 -14.83
CA ASN A 210 -82.75 58.42 -15.71
C ASN A 210 -83.95 58.27 -16.65
N GLY A 211 -84.16 57.08 -17.24
CA GLY A 211 -85.35 56.78 -18.04
C GLY A 211 -86.64 56.95 -17.24
N GLN A 212 -86.68 56.45 -16.00
CA GLN A 212 -87.83 56.66 -15.09
C GLN A 212 -88.06 58.15 -14.81
N VAL A 213 -87.00 58.93 -14.57
CA VAL A 213 -87.10 60.38 -14.37
C VAL A 213 -87.64 61.09 -15.62
N GLU A 214 -87.19 60.72 -16.82
CA GLU A 214 -87.69 61.27 -18.08
C GLU A 214 -89.17 60.96 -18.32
N GLU A 215 -89.61 59.73 -18.01
CA GLU A 215 -91.03 59.34 -18.07
C GLU A 215 -91.87 60.15 -17.09
N LEU A 216 -91.38 60.36 -15.86
CA LEU A 216 -92.02 61.22 -14.87
C LEU A 216 -92.10 62.68 -15.32
N ILE A 217 -91.05 63.20 -15.99
CA ILE A 217 -91.07 64.54 -16.58
C ILE A 217 -92.15 64.62 -17.68
N LYS A 218 -92.21 63.66 -18.61
CA LYS A 218 -93.23 63.62 -19.66
C LYS A 218 -94.64 63.55 -19.07
N LEU A 219 -94.85 62.74 -18.03
CA LEU A 219 -96.14 62.64 -17.33
C LEU A 219 -96.51 63.96 -16.65
N ARG A 220 -95.54 64.62 -16.02
CA ARG A 220 -95.70 65.96 -15.44
C ARG A 220 -96.13 66.96 -16.52
N GLU A 221 -95.42 67.04 -17.65
CA GLU A 221 -95.77 67.94 -18.75
C GLU A 221 -97.17 67.66 -19.33
N ILE A 222 -97.59 66.39 -19.40
CA ILE A 222 -98.97 66.03 -19.79
C ILE A 222 -99.97 66.56 -18.77
N SER A 223 -99.72 66.34 -17.48
CA SER A 223 -100.60 66.84 -16.42
C SER A 223 -100.66 68.37 -16.38
N GLU A 224 -99.54 69.06 -16.63
CA GLU A 224 -99.44 70.51 -16.76
C GLU A 224 -100.26 71.00 -17.95
N ARG A 225 -100.11 70.39 -19.14
CA ARG A 225 -100.91 70.71 -20.33
C ARG A 225 -102.42 70.46 -20.14
N GLN A 226 -102.79 69.34 -19.53
CA GLN A 226 -104.20 69.05 -19.22
C GLN A 226 -104.79 70.10 -18.27
N LEU A 227 -104.00 70.56 -17.30
CA LEU A 227 -104.39 71.65 -16.40
C LEU A 227 -104.52 72.98 -17.17
N GLU A 228 -103.60 73.30 -18.08
CA GLU A 228 -103.69 74.49 -18.95
C GLU A 228 -104.93 74.46 -19.86
N GLU A 229 -105.23 73.32 -20.49
CA GLU A 229 -106.43 73.13 -21.31
C GLU A 229 -107.71 73.28 -20.47
N ALA A 230 -107.75 72.70 -19.26
CA ALA A 230 -108.87 72.88 -18.33
C ALA A 230 -109.04 74.34 -17.90
N LEU A 231 -107.94 75.08 -17.70
CA LEU A 231 -107.99 76.51 -17.41
C LEU A 231 -108.47 77.35 -18.59
N GLU A 232 -108.04 77.05 -19.83
CA GLU A 232 -108.48 77.78 -21.03
C GLU A 232 -109.94 77.48 -21.37
N THR A 233 -110.38 76.22 -21.22
CA THR A 233 -111.80 75.86 -21.35
C THR A 233 -112.65 76.60 -20.33
N LEU A 234 -112.27 76.61 -19.04
CA LEU A 234 -112.94 77.42 -18.01
C LEU A 234 -112.95 78.92 -18.35
N LYS A 235 -111.86 79.45 -18.90
CA LYS A 235 -111.79 80.84 -19.35
C LYS A 235 -112.74 81.12 -20.51
N SER A 236 -112.79 80.23 -21.51
CA SER A 236 -113.71 80.33 -22.64
C SER A 236 -115.18 80.21 -22.18
N GLU A 237 -115.50 79.31 -21.25
CA GLU A 237 -116.83 79.21 -20.63
C GLU A 237 -117.17 80.48 -19.85
N ARG A 238 -116.21 81.08 -19.14
CA ARG A 238 -116.38 82.36 -18.45
C ARG A 238 -116.62 83.51 -19.45
N GLU A 239 -115.90 83.52 -20.56
CA GLU A 239 -116.09 84.49 -21.65
C GLU A 239 -117.47 84.32 -22.29
N GLN A 240 -117.87 83.10 -22.66
CA GLN A 240 -119.22 82.79 -23.15
C GLN A 240 -120.30 83.18 -22.14
N LYS A 241 -120.13 82.86 -20.85
CA LYS A 241 -121.04 83.27 -19.78
C LYS A 241 -121.10 84.78 -19.64
N ASN A 242 -120.00 85.49 -19.83
CA ASN A 242 -119.96 86.95 -19.84
C ASN A 242 -120.60 87.53 -21.10
N GLU A 243 -120.46 86.88 -22.25
CA GLU A 243 -121.13 87.21 -23.52
C GLU A 243 -122.64 87.08 -23.36
N LEU A 244 -123.11 85.93 -22.86
CA LEU A 244 -124.50 85.68 -22.52
C LEU A 244 -125.01 86.66 -21.45
N ARG A 245 -124.19 87.01 -20.46
CA ARG A 245 -124.52 88.11 -19.52
C ARG A 245 -124.55 89.46 -20.20
N ARG A 246 -123.72 89.73 -21.22
CA ARG A 246 -123.71 90.97 -22.00
C ARG A 246 -124.94 91.07 -22.90
N GLU A 247 -125.35 89.96 -23.50
CA GLU A 247 -126.61 89.83 -24.24
C GLU A 247 -127.81 89.95 -23.30
N LEU A 248 -127.81 89.25 -22.17
CA LEU A 248 -128.84 89.41 -21.13
C LEU A 248 -128.87 90.84 -20.59
N SER A 249 -127.74 91.49 -20.37
CA SER A 249 -127.68 92.91 -19.95
C SER A 249 -128.10 93.88 -21.06
N ALA A 250 -127.82 93.57 -22.33
CA ALA A 250 -128.35 94.29 -23.49
C ALA A 250 -129.88 94.12 -23.62
N PHE A 251 -130.41 92.94 -23.28
CA PHE A 251 -131.85 92.69 -23.13
C PHE A 251 -132.45 93.37 -21.88
N LEU A 252 -131.70 93.47 -20.78
CA LEU A 252 -132.09 94.14 -19.52
C LEU A 252 -132.02 95.68 -19.59
N ASN A 253 -131.50 96.28 -20.67
CA ASN A 253 -131.71 97.70 -20.99
C ASN A 253 -133.09 97.98 -21.63
N TYR A 254 -133.91 96.93 -21.83
CA TYR A 254 -135.31 97.06 -22.25
C TYR A 254 -136.32 96.36 -21.34
N ASP A 255 -135.92 95.67 -20.27
CA ASP A 255 -136.75 95.61 -19.08
C ASP A 255 -136.01 95.02 -17.87
N SER A 256 -136.25 95.71 -16.77
CA SER A 256 -135.85 95.44 -15.40
C SER A 256 -136.71 94.34 -14.78
N ILE A 257 -136.11 93.53 -13.89
CA ILE A 257 -136.65 92.93 -12.64
C ILE A 257 -136.13 91.48 -12.44
N GLY A 258 -135.56 91.21 -11.25
CA GLY A 258 -135.74 89.92 -10.58
C GLY A 258 -134.51 89.24 -9.97
N ASN A 259 -134.10 89.66 -8.77
CA ASN A 259 -133.15 88.97 -7.87
C ASN A 259 -133.76 87.73 -7.19
N LEU A 260 -132.95 86.66 -6.95
CA LEU A 260 -132.65 85.99 -5.65
C LEU A 260 -131.89 84.65 -5.89
N PRO A 261 -131.15 84.09 -4.89
CA PRO A 261 -129.86 83.44 -5.08
C PRO A 261 -129.77 82.06 -4.35
N VAL A 262 -128.54 81.54 -4.23
CA VAL A 262 -128.07 80.59 -3.19
C VAL A 262 -128.45 79.10 -3.32
N ALA A 263 -127.43 78.23 -3.44
CA ALA A 263 -127.08 77.25 -2.40
C ALA A 263 -125.80 76.47 -2.79
N PHE A 264 -124.73 76.74 -2.04
CA PHE A 264 -123.58 75.86 -1.84
C PHE A 264 -123.90 74.95 -0.66
N GLU A 265 -123.66 73.65 -0.80
CA GLU A 265 -123.38 72.62 0.23
C GLU A 265 -122.58 71.56 -0.57
N ASP A 266 -121.33 71.16 -0.33
CA ASP A 266 -120.44 71.03 0.83
C ASP A 266 -120.96 70.17 1.98
N HIS A 267 -120.56 68.89 1.97
CA HIS A 267 -120.08 68.02 3.06
C HIS A 267 -120.02 66.56 2.55
N ASN A 268 -118.87 65.85 2.55
CA ASN A 268 -118.21 65.17 3.69
C ASN A 268 -119.15 64.10 4.31
N GLU A 269 -118.83 62.82 4.53
CA GLU A 269 -117.61 62.01 4.64
C GLU A 269 -117.95 60.50 4.42
N GLU A 270 -116.96 59.65 4.71
CA GLU A 270 -116.96 58.21 5.09
C GLU A 270 -116.32 57.27 4.05
N GLU A 271 -115.02 56.93 4.16
CA GLU A 271 -114.38 56.03 5.16
C GLU A 271 -114.44 54.56 4.72
N PHE A 272 -113.31 54.03 4.20
CA PHE A 272 -112.71 52.75 4.63
C PHE A 272 -111.38 52.47 3.92
N ASP A 273 -110.30 52.66 4.67
CA ASP A 273 -109.22 51.72 5.00
C ASP A 273 -108.50 50.85 3.93
N SER A 274 -107.22 50.63 4.25
CA SER A 274 -106.32 49.55 3.83
C SER A 274 -105.51 49.71 2.53
N GLY A 275 -104.27 50.17 2.71
CA GLY A 275 -103.19 49.17 2.86
C GLY A 275 -102.38 48.83 1.63
N TYR A 276 -101.30 49.58 1.47
CA TYR A 276 -100.14 49.38 0.62
C TYR A 276 -99.55 47.94 0.62
N ASN A 277 -98.96 47.59 -0.54
CA ASN A 277 -97.95 46.56 -0.82
C ASN A 277 -98.36 45.08 -0.94
N PHE A 278 -98.36 44.56 -2.18
CA PHE A 278 -97.65 43.32 -2.50
C PHE A 278 -97.35 43.22 -4.01
N GLY A 279 -96.11 43.50 -4.40
CA GLY A 279 -95.59 43.17 -5.72
C GLY A 279 -94.93 41.79 -5.67
N THR A 280 -95.56 40.78 -6.30
CA THR A 280 -94.88 39.53 -6.65
C THR A 280 -95.26 39.08 -8.05
N SER A 281 -94.28 39.10 -8.94
CA SER A 281 -94.22 38.15 -10.04
C SER A 281 -92.78 37.86 -10.43
N LYS A 282 -92.45 36.58 -10.25
CA LYS A 282 -91.71 35.70 -11.18
C LYS A 282 -90.18 35.74 -11.19
N THR A 283 -89.68 34.61 -10.70
CA THR A 283 -88.74 33.65 -11.33
C THR A 283 -87.23 33.92 -11.29
N ASN A 284 -86.58 32.92 -10.67
CA ASN A 284 -85.30 32.28 -10.99
C ASN A 284 -84.04 32.75 -10.25
N GLY A 285 -83.36 31.78 -9.65
CA GLY A 285 -81.92 31.81 -9.40
C GLY A 285 -81.54 31.29 -8.03
N ASP A 286 -81.61 29.97 -7.84
CA ASP A 286 -81.23 29.29 -6.60
C ASP A 286 -79.77 29.57 -6.20
N PHE A 287 -79.60 30.02 -4.96
CA PHE A 287 -78.33 30.05 -4.25
C PHE A 287 -78.55 29.48 -2.85
N LEU A 288 -77.57 28.68 -2.42
CA LEU A 288 -77.18 28.31 -1.06
C LEU A 288 -77.74 27.02 -0.43
N MET A 289 -76.75 26.12 -0.27
CA MET A 289 -76.39 25.44 0.98
C MET A 289 -77.33 24.36 1.49
N SER A 290 -76.86 23.11 1.35
CA SER A 290 -77.36 21.97 2.11
C SER A 290 -76.21 21.31 2.86
N THR A 291 -76.17 21.51 4.17
CA THR A 291 -75.66 20.50 5.12
C THR A 291 -76.64 19.31 5.15
N PRO A 292 -76.16 18.07 5.25
CA PRO A 292 -76.91 17.11 6.05
C PRO A 292 -76.05 16.24 6.98
N ARG A 293 -76.72 15.87 8.07
CA ARG A 293 -76.30 14.99 9.17
C ARG A 293 -75.99 13.55 8.72
N ASN A 294 -75.08 12.96 9.48
CA ASN A 294 -74.83 11.52 9.65
C ASN A 294 -76.11 10.67 9.77
N SER A 295 -76.22 9.63 8.94
CA SER A 295 -76.30 8.21 9.36
C SER A 295 -76.46 7.34 8.12
N ASP A 296 -75.42 6.59 7.74
CA ASP A 296 -75.48 5.14 7.49
C ASP A 296 -74.24 4.63 6.71
N ILE A 297 -73.54 3.74 7.40
CA ILE A 297 -72.52 2.76 7.00
C ILE A 297 -72.34 2.59 5.48
N PHE A 298 -71.25 3.12 4.93
CA PHE A 298 -70.62 2.62 3.70
C PHE A 298 -69.10 2.77 3.77
N HIS A 299 -68.42 1.77 3.19
CA HIS A 299 -66.97 1.57 3.11
C HIS A 299 -66.20 2.81 2.60
N PRO A 300 -64.91 2.99 2.96
CA PRO A 300 -64.13 4.13 2.46
C PRO A 300 -63.93 3.99 0.93
N ASP A 301 -64.35 5.02 0.20
CA ASP A 301 -64.21 5.11 -1.25
C ASP A 301 -62.71 5.14 -1.65
N PRO A 302 -62.30 4.46 -2.75
CA PRO A 302 -60.89 4.34 -3.17
C PRO A 302 -60.24 5.63 -3.70
N LYS A 303 -60.97 6.76 -3.71
CA LYS A 303 -60.55 8.00 -4.40
C LYS A 303 -59.77 8.99 -3.51
N LEU A 304 -59.71 8.77 -2.19
CA LEU A 304 -58.88 9.63 -1.32
C LEU A 304 -57.44 9.10 -1.18
N ALA A 305 -57.24 7.79 -1.27
CA ALA A 305 -55.92 7.17 -1.32
C ALA A 305 -55.22 7.43 -2.67
N SER A 306 -55.98 7.54 -3.77
CA SER A 306 -55.39 7.94 -5.06
C SER A 306 -54.89 9.38 -5.03
N ASN A 307 -55.53 10.30 -4.30
CA ASN A 307 -55.12 11.72 -4.34
C ASN A 307 -53.84 11.99 -3.54
N LEU A 308 -53.60 11.32 -2.41
CA LEU A 308 -52.32 11.46 -1.69
C LEU A 308 -51.14 10.81 -2.45
N PHE A 309 -51.38 9.66 -3.10
CA PHE A 309 -50.37 8.98 -3.92
C PHE A 309 -50.10 9.69 -5.25
N THR A 310 -51.09 10.45 -5.76
CA THR A 310 -50.92 11.28 -6.96
C THR A 310 -50.29 12.63 -6.63
N GLU A 311 -50.52 13.21 -5.44
CA GLU A 311 -49.87 14.47 -5.00
C GLU A 311 -48.39 14.28 -4.65
N LEU A 312 -48.03 13.19 -3.97
CA LEU A 312 -46.62 12.92 -3.62
C LEU A 312 -45.76 12.54 -4.84
N ASN A 313 -46.38 11.93 -5.85
CA ASN A 313 -45.70 11.53 -7.09
C ASN A 313 -45.93 12.51 -8.26
N LEU A 314 -46.73 13.58 -8.09
CA LEU A 314 -46.99 14.56 -9.15
C LEU A 314 -45.73 15.27 -9.66
N PRO A 315 -44.80 15.75 -8.81
CA PRO A 315 -43.60 16.42 -9.31
C PRO A 315 -42.64 15.44 -10.00
N GLU A 316 -42.59 14.17 -9.55
CA GLU A 316 -41.78 13.13 -10.18
C GLU A 316 -42.38 12.69 -11.52
N ILE A 317 -43.70 12.53 -11.60
CA ILE A 317 -44.44 12.27 -12.85
C ILE A 317 -44.30 13.45 -13.82
N GLN A 318 -44.37 14.70 -13.35
CA GLN A 318 -44.16 15.89 -14.18
C GLN A 318 -42.71 15.97 -14.69
N LYS A 319 -41.72 15.63 -13.86
CA LYS A 319 -40.31 15.56 -14.28
C LYS A 319 -40.08 14.47 -15.32
N LEU A 320 -40.68 13.29 -15.13
CA LEU A 320 -40.64 12.20 -16.11
C LEU A 320 -41.37 12.58 -17.41
N GLN A 321 -42.50 13.29 -17.34
CA GLN A 321 -43.20 13.82 -18.52
C GLN A 321 -42.36 14.87 -19.25
N GLN A 322 -41.64 15.74 -18.53
CA GLN A 322 -40.76 16.73 -19.12
C GLN A 322 -39.52 16.09 -19.76
N GLN A 323 -38.94 15.07 -19.13
CA GLN A 323 -37.87 14.25 -19.72
C GLN A 323 -38.35 13.49 -20.95
N LEU A 324 -39.57 12.93 -20.93
CA LEU A 324 -40.15 12.27 -22.09
C LEU A 324 -40.38 13.25 -23.24
N LEU A 325 -40.92 14.44 -22.97
CA LEU A 325 -41.06 15.50 -23.96
C LEU A 325 -39.71 15.96 -24.52
N GLN A 326 -38.67 15.99 -23.70
CA GLN A 326 -37.32 16.33 -24.14
C GLN A 326 -36.75 15.24 -25.06
N VAL A 327 -36.89 13.97 -24.68
CA VAL A 327 -36.52 12.83 -25.52
C VAL A 327 -37.31 12.79 -26.81
N ASP A 328 -38.60 13.15 -26.79
CA ASP A 328 -39.43 13.23 -28.01
C ASP A 328 -38.99 14.38 -28.93
N ARG A 329 -38.54 15.52 -28.37
CA ARG A 329 -37.94 16.61 -29.16
C ARG A 329 -36.60 16.19 -29.76
N GLU A 330 -35.73 15.56 -28.97
CA GLU A 330 -34.44 15.06 -29.45
C GLU A 330 -34.62 13.97 -30.50
N LYS A 331 -35.57 13.05 -30.30
CA LYS A 331 -35.95 12.05 -31.31
C LYS A 331 -36.47 12.73 -32.59
N SER A 332 -37.30 13.77 -32.47
CA SER A 332 -37.78 14.51 -33.64
C SER A 332 -36.63 15.21 -34.37
N SER A 333 -35.72 15.85 -33.64
CA SER A 333 -34.50 16.46 -34.21
C SER A 333 -33.62 15.42 -34.92
N MET A 334 -33.39 14.27 -34.29
CA MET A 334 -32.61 13.19 -34.90
C MET A 334 -33.30 12.60 -36.14
N VAL A 335 -34.64 12.57 -36.17
CA VAL A 335 -35.40 12.17 -37.35
C VAL A 335 -35.26 13.20 -38.47
N ASP A 336 -35.26 14.49 -38.15
CA ASP A 336 -35.04 15.57 -39.13
C ASP A 336 -33.61 15.51 -39.70
N ASP A 337 -32.59 15.33 -38.84
CA ASP A 337 -31.19 15.15 -39.24
C ASP A 337 -31.02 13.91 -40.12
N LEU A 338 -31.67 12.79 -39.77
CA LEU A 338 -31.67 11.58 -40.59
C LEU A 338 -32.36 11.79 -41.93
N GLN A 339 -33.46 12.56 -41.99
CA GLN A 339 -34.08 12.90 -43.25
C GLN A 339 -33.20 13.82 -44.09
N GLU A 340 -32.49 14.77 -43.49
CA GLU A 340 -31.55 15.65 -44.18
C GLU A 340 -30.35 14.87 -44.71
N LEU A 341 -29.73 14.02 -43.89
CA LEU A 341 -28.66 13.12 -44.33
C LEU A 341 -29.13 12.19 -45.46
N LYS A 342 -30.38 11.71 -45.41
CA LYS A 342 -30.96 10.92 -46.50
C LYS A 342 -31.15 11.73 -47.77
N ARG A 343 -31.64 12.97 -47.69
CA ARG A 343 -31.73 13.88 -48.85
C ARG A 343 -30.36 14.17 -49.45
N ASN A 344 -29.35 14.41 -48.60
CA ASN A 344 -27.97 14.65 -49.05
C ASN A 344 -27.38 13.42 -49.75
N LEU A 345 -27.63 12.21 -49.21
CA LEU A 345 -27.23 10.96 -49.84
C LEU A 345 -27.92 10.77 -51.20
N ASP A 346 -29.21 11.05 -51.27
CA ASP A 346 -29.97 10.89 -52.51
C ASP A 346 -29.54 11.92 -53.58
N SER A 347 -29.25 13.17 -53.19
CA SER A 347 -28.66 14.19 -54.06
C SER A 347 -27.28 13.76 -54.59
N ALA A 348 -26.41 13.25 -53.70
CA ALA A 348 -25.08 12.76 -54.10
C ALA A 348 -25.16 11.55 -55.05
N LYS A 349 -26.16 10.68 -54.87
CA LYS A 349 -26.43 9.57 -55.81
C LYS A 349 -26.94 10.07 -57.17
N GLU A 350 -27.79 11.08 -57.18
CA GLU A 350 -28.30 11.69 -58.41
C GLU A 350 -27.17 12.36 -59.19
N GLU A 351 -26.30 13.11 -58.52
CA GLU A 351 -25.08 13.68 -59.12
C GLU A 351 -24.17 12.60 -59.69
N LEU A 352 -23.93 11.52 -58.95
CA LEU A 352 -23.15 10.38 -59.45
C LEU A 352 -23.79 9.69 -60.65
N LEU A 353 -25.13 9.60 -60.71
CA LEU A 353 -25.85 9.05 -61.87
C LEU A 353 -25.71 9.96 -63.08
N ILE A 354 -25.79 11.28 -62.90
CA ILE A 354 -25.57 12.26 -63.97
C ILE A 354 -24.13 12.17 -64.49
N GLU A 355 -23.14 12.13 -63.61
CA GLU A 355 -21.73 11.96 -64.00
C GLU A 355 -21.47 10.62 -64.68
N ARG A 356 -22.11 9.54 -64.21
CA ARG A 356 -22.02 8.23 -64.87
C ARG A 356 -22.67 8.25 -66.25
N GLY A 357 -23.76 8.98 -66.43
CA GLY A 357 -24.41 9.19 -67.73
C GLY A 357 -23.53 10.00 -68.69
N ARG A 358 -22.89 11.07 -68.21
CA ARG A 358 -21.91 11.86 -68.97
C ARG A 358 -20.73 11.01 -69.41
N ASN A 359 -20.15 10.23 -68.49
CA ASN A 359 -19.08 9.29 -68.80
C ASN A 359 -19.52 8.21 -69.80
N GLY A 360 -20.78 7.73 -69.71
CA GLY A 360 -21.37 6.81 -70.66
C GLY A 360 -21.48 7.39 -72.07
N ALA A 361 -22.00 8.62 -72.19
CA ALA A 361 -22.10 9.32 -73.48
C ALA A 361 -20.72 9.57 -74.10
N LEU A 362 -19.73 9.94 -73.28
CA LEU A 362 -18.35 10.13 -73.71
C LEU A 362 -17.72 8.82 -74.19
N MET A 363 -18.01 7.71 -73.50
CA MET A 363 -17.59 6.37 -73.91
C MET A 363 -18.26 5.92 -75.20
N GLU A 364 -19.53 6.23 -75.41
CA GLU A 364 -20.25 5.95 -76.66
C GLU A 364 -19.72 6.79 -77.83
N GLU A 365 -19.38 8.06 -77.61
CA GLU A 365 -18.69 8.90 -78.61
C GLU A 365 -17.32 8.32 -78.98
N ILE A 366 -16.53 7.91 -77.99
CA ILE A 366 -15.25 7.24 -78.21
C ILE A 366 -15.45 5.94 -78.99
N GLN A 367 -16.49 5.17 -78.68
CA GLN A 367 -16.79 3.91 -79.35
C GLN A 367 -17.32 4.11 -80.78
N ALA A 368 -18.10 5.16 -81.04
CA ALA A 368 -18.55 5.56 -82.37
C ALA A 368 -17.39 6.06 -83.24
N LEU A 369 -16.48 6.84 -82.67
CA LEU A 369 -15.22 7.25 -83.31
C LEU A 369 -14.32 6.04 -83.62
N LYS A 370 -14.29 5.06 -82.73
CA LYS A 370 -13.55 3.81 -82.97
C LYS A 370 -14.17 2.96 -84.07
N LYS A 371 -15.50 2.88 -84.13
CA LYS A 371 -16.25 2.10 -85.14
C LYS A 371 -16.16 2.71 -86.54
N THR A 372 -16.23 4.04 -86.65
CA THR A 372 -15.98 4.75 -87.92
C THR A 372 -14.52 4.61 -88.41
N LEU A 373 -13.58 4.39 -87.49
CA LEU A 373 -12.19 4.09 -87.83
C LEU A 373 -11.99 2.64 -88.33
N ASP A 374 -12.76 1.69 -87.81
CA ASP A 374 -12.71 0.28 -88.19
C ASP A 374 -13.48 0.00 -89.50
N ASP A 375 -14.60 0.68 -89.77
CA ASP A 375 -15.36 0.57 -91.03
C ASP A 375 -14.56 1.08 -92.25
N ASN A 376 -13.56 1.94 -92.05
CA ASN A 376 -12.68 2.46 -93.10
C ASN A 376 -11.41 1.60 -93.35
N ARG A 377 -11.30 0.41 -92.74
CA ARG A 377 -10.14 -0.49 -92.89
C ARG A 377 -10.43 -1.78 -93.64
N GLY A 378 -11.39 -1.79 -94.56
CA GLY A 378 -11.63 -2.98 -95.36
C GLY A 378 -12.38 -2.76 -96.66
N THR A 379 -11.80 -2.09 -97.66
CA THR A 379 -11.77 -2.60 -99.05
C THR A 379 -10.68 -1.89 -99.85
N SER A 380 -9.83 -2.67 -100.50
CA SER A 380 -8.74 -2.27 -101.40
C SER A 380 -9.24 -1.74 -102.75
N HIS A 381 -8.48 -0.77 -103.28
CA HIS A 381 -8.21 -0.49 -104.70
C HIS A 381 -9.37 -0.48 -105.70
N ASP A 382 -9.66 0.69 -106.26
CA ASP A 382 -9.48 0.91 -107.70
C ASP A 382 -9.36 2.41 -108.04
N ALA A 383 -8.96 2.64 -109.28
CA ALA A 383 -8.26 3.78 -109.83
C ALA A 383 -8.98 5.15 -109.86
N ASP A 384 -8.15 6.14 -110.22
CA ASP A 384 -8.44 7.43 -110.84
C ASP A 384 -8.84 8.65 -109.99
N GLU A 385 -7.83 9.50 -109.83
CA GLU A 385 -7.86 10.86 -110.40
C GLU A 385 -8.85 11.85 -109.80
N TYR A 386 -8.71 12.14 -108.51
CA TYR A 386 -8.86 13.49 -107.94
C TYR A 386 -8.45 13.44 -106.45
N VAL A 387 -8.02 14.55 -105.86
CA VAL A 387 -7.77 14.69 -104.39
C VAL A 387 -6.40 14.19 -103.86
N LYS A 388 -5.30 14.61 -104.48
CA LYS A 388 -3.92 14.44 -103.91
C LYS A 388 -3.48 15.60 -102.98
N CYS A 389 -4.39 16.43 -102.47
CA CYS A 389 -4.01 17.63 -101.70
C CYS A 389 -4.67 17.77 -100.31
N GLN A 390 -5.49 16.81 -99.85
CA GLN A 390 -6.06 16.79 -98.48
C GLN A 390 -5.53 15.62 -97.62
N CYS A 391 -5.15 14.49 -98.23
CA CYS A 391 -4.79 13.26 -97.50
C CYS A 391 -3.41 13.29 -96.79
N GLY A 392 -2.49 14.19 -97.15
CA GLY A 392 -1.17 14.25 -96.51
C GLY A 392 -1.21 14.77 -95.07
N GLN A 393 -2.08 15.76 -94.82
CA GLN A 393 -2.24 16.42 -93.52
C GLN A 393 -3.06 15.54 -92.57
N GLU A 394 -4.12 14.91 -93.07
CA GLU A 394 -4.93 13.92 -92.35
C GLU A 394 -4.12 12.69 -91.95
N VAL A 395 -3.21 12.19 -92.82
CA VAL A 395 -2.35 11.05 -92.48
C VAL A 395 -1.32 11.41 -91.39
N THR A 396 -0.76 12.63 -91.42
CA THR A 396 0.13 13.10 -90.33
C THR A 396 -0.62 13.32 -89.02
N GLU A 397 -1.86 13.81 -89.07
CA GLU A 397 -2.72 13.98 -87.89
C GLU A 397 -3.14 12.63 -87.31
N VAL A 398 -3.52 11.65 -88.14
CA VAL A 398 -3.83 10.28 -87.69
C VAL A 398 -2.61 9.59 -87.09
N LEU A 399 -1.41 9.83 -87.61
CA LEU A 399 -0.17 9.33 -87.00
C LEU A 399 0.13 10.02 -85.66
N GLY A 400 -0.11 11.34 -85.56
CA GLY A 400 -0.01 12.10 -84.31
C GLY A 400 -0.97 11.58 -83.24
N LEU A 401 -2.26 11.46 -83.57
CA LEU A 401 -3.30 10.91 -82.69
C LEU A 401 -3.00 9.47 -82.27
N ARG A 402 -2.38 8.66 -83.14
CA ARG A 402 -1.94 7.29 -82.78
C ARG A 402 -0.80 7.30 -81.77
N MET A 403 0.14 8.24 -81.89
CA MET A 403 1.21 8.42 -80.90
C MET A 403 0.65 8.92 -79.57
N GLU A 404 -0.27 9.88 -79.60
CA GLU A 404 -0.98 10.37 -78.41
C GLU A 404 -1.80 9.27 -77.73
N LEU A 405 -2.51 8.43 -78.50
CA LEU A 405 -3.24 7.29 -77.95
C LEU A 405 -2.31 6.28 -77.27
N LYS A 406 -1.14 6.01 -77.86
CA LYS A 406 -0.13 5.13 -77.25
C LYS A 406 0.44 5.73 -75.98
N GLU A 407 0.67 7.05 -75.96
CA GLU A 407 1.16 7.76 -74.79
C GLU A 407 0.12 7.79 -73.66
N VAL A 408 -1.16 8.05 -73.98
CA VAL A 408 -2.28 7.96 -73.02
C VAL A 408 -2.46 6.52 -72.52
N GLN A 409 -2.29 5.52 -73.38
CA GLN A 409 -2.35 4.11 -72.98
C GLN A 409 -1.20 3.74 -72.04
N ARG A 410 0.01 4.26 -72.28
CA ARG A 410 1.16 4.11 -71.39
C ARG A 410 0.89 4.79 -70.05
N GLN A 411 0.38 6.02 -70.05
CA GLN A 411 0.01 6.75 -68.83
C GLN A 411 -1.09 6.04 -68.04
N TYR A 412 -2.11 5.48 -68.70
CA TYR A 412 -3.14 4.68 -68.04
C TYR A 412 -2.57 3.43 -67.38
N GLN A 413 -1.63 2.75 -68.05
CA GLN A 413 -0.97 1.57 -67.50
C GLN A 413 -0.09 1.93 -66.30
N ASP A 414 0.69 3.01 -66.38
CA ASP A 414 1.50 3.53 -65.27
C ASP A 414 0.60 3.91 -64.07
N CYS A 415 -0.51 4.64 -64.30
CA CYS A 415 -1.47 4.97 -63.25
C CYS A 415 -2.10 3.72 -62.62
N LYS A 416 -2.43 2.70 -63.42
CA LYS A 416 -2.99 1.45 -62.93
C LYS A 416 -2.00 0.68 -62.06
N GLU A 417 -0.74 0.62 -62.45
CA GLU A 417 0.34 -0.02 -61.68
C GLU A 417 0.57 0.72 -60.37
N ASN A 418 0.58 2.06 -60.38
CA ASN A 418 0.70 2.86 -59.16
C ASN A 418 -0.48 2.66 -58.20
N CYS A 419 -1.73 2.66 -58.69
CA CYS A 419 -2.90 2.37 -57.86
C CYS A 419 -2.87 0.94 -57.28
N GLN A 420 -2.28 -0.02 -58.00
CA GLN A 420 -2.12 -1.38 -57.49
C GLN A 420 -1.03 -1.45 -56.41
N GLN A 421 0.11 -0.79 -56.62
CA GLN A 421 1.18 -0.69 -55.63
C GLN A 421 0.69 -0.02 -54.33
N GLU A 422 0.01 1.12 -54.44
CA GLU A 422 -0.58 1.78 -53.27
C GLU A 422 -1.56 0.85 -52.54
N ARG A 423 -2.40 0.10 -53.25
CA ARG A 423 -3.31 -0.88 -52.62
C ARG A 423 -2.53 -1.95 -51.85
N GLU A 424 -1.49 -2.52 -52.45
CA GLU A 424 -0.67 -3.55 -51.82
C GLU A 424 0.06 -2.99 -50.58
N GLU A 425 0.53 -1.76 -50.62
CA GLU A 425 1.12 -1.04 -49.47
C GLU A 425 0.08 -0.80 -48.36
N TRP A 426 -1.13 -0.36 -48.70
CA TRP A 426 -2.23 -0.21 -47.74
C TRP A 426 -2.62 -1.54 -47.09
N GLU A 427 -2.64 -2.63 -47.86
CA GLU A 427 -2.91 -3.97 -47.34
C GLU A 427 -1.79 -4.47 -46.42
N ALA A 428 -0.53 -4.26 -46.79
CA ALA A 428 0.63 -4.58 -45.95
C ALA A 428 0.61 -3.79 -44.62
N ASN A 429 0.36 -2.48 -44.68
CA ASN A 429 0.25 -1.62 -43.50
C ASN A 429 -0.91 -2.04 -42.58
N LYS A 430 -2.06 -2.41 -43.17
CA LYS A 430 -3.20 -2.94 -42.42
C LYS A 430 -2.85 -4.26 -41.73
N GLN A 431 -2.14 -5.16 -42.40
CA GLN A 431 -1.69 -6.43 -41.83
C GLN A 431 -0.67 -6.19 -40.70
N GLU A 432 0.30 -5.30 -40.88
CA GLU A 432 1.27 -4.93 -39.85
C GLU A 432 0.59 -4.35 -38.60
N LEU A 433 -0.36 -3.42 -38.79
CA LEU A 433 -1.14 -2.86 -37.68
C LEU A 433 -1.96 -3.93 -36.96
N THR A 434 -2.53 -4.87 -37.70
CA THR A 434 -3.29 -5.99 -37.14
C THR A 434 -2.40 -6.91 -36.31
N GLU A 435 -1.18 -7.23 -36.76
CA GLU A 435 -0.26 -8.05 -35.97
C GLU A 435 0.28 -7.29 -34.75
N LYS A 436 0.54 -5.98 -34.86
CA LYS A 436 0.87 -5.13 -33.70
C LYS A 436 -0.25 -5.17 -32.65
N LEU A 437 -1.51 -4.99 -33.05
CA LEU A 437 -2.65 -5.13 -32.14
C LEU A 437 -2.74 -6.52 -31.51
N ARG A 438 -2.45 -7.57 -32.28
CA ARG A 438 -2.43 -8.94 -31.77
C ARG A 438 -1.33 -9.17 -30.73
N LEU A 439 -0.16 -8.56 -30.92
CA LEU A 439 0.93 -8.59 -29.95
C LEU A 439 0.55 -7.84 -28.67
N TYR A 440 -0.03 -6.63 -28.77
CA TYR A 440 -0.50 -5.88 -27.60
C TYR A 440 -1.55 -6.66 -26.80
N LEU A 441 -2.54 -7.25 -27.46
CA LEU A 441 -3.55 -8.09 -26.79
C LEU A 441 -2.94 -9.33 -26.12
N ARG A 442 -1.86 -9.90 -26.69
CA ARG A 442 -1.14 -11.01 -26.05
C ARG A 442 -0.36 -10.54 -24.83
N CYS A 443 0.33 -9.41 -24.92
CA CYS A 443 1.03 -8.80 -23.79
C CYS A 443 0.04 -8.47 -22.66
N GLU A 444 -1.07 -7.82 -22.97
CA GLU A 444 -2.11 -7.50 -21.99
C GLU A 444 -2.65 -8.75 -21.29
N ARG A 445 -2.91 -9.84 -22.03
CA ARG A 445 -3.33 -11.12 -21.41
C ARG A 445 -2.25 -11.71 -20.51
N ASN A 446 -0.99 -11.64 -20.91
CA ASN A 446 0.11 -12.13 -20.09
C ASN A 446 0.26 -11.29 -18.82
N ASP A 447 0.12 -9.97 -18.92
CA ASP A 447 0.18 -9.03 -17.80
C ASP A 447 -1.01 -9.25 -16.85
N GLN A 448 -2.21 -9.47 -17.38
CA GLN A 448 -3.39 -9.86 -16.58
C GLN A 448 -3.20 -11.19 -15.86
N GLY A 449 -2.54 -12.16 -16.50
CA GLY A 449 -2.14 -13.43 -15.88
C GLY A 449 -1.16 -13.21 -14.72
N LEU A 450 -0.07 -12.47 -14.97
CA LEU A 450 0.94 -12.14 -13.96
C LEU A 450 0.35 -11.35 -12.78
N LEU A 451 -0.55 -10.40 -13.04
CA LEU A 451 -1.25 -9.66 -12.00
C LEU A 451 -2.16 -10.56 -11.16
N SER A 452 -2.80 -11.55 -11.77
CA SER A 452 -3.63 -12.53 -11.06
C SER A 452 -2.80 -13.41 -10.15
N ASP A 453 -1.64 -13.89 -10.64
CA ASP A 453 -0.69 -14.69 -9.87
C ASP A 453 -0.13 -13.88 -8.69
N LEU A 454 0.33 -12.64 -8.94
CA LEU A 454 0.81 -11.74 -7.88
C LEU A 454 -0.26 -11.41 -6.84
N LYS A 455 -1.53 -11.28 -7.26
CA LYS A 455 -2.66 -11.06 -6.35
C LYS A 455 -2.94 -12.30 -5.49
N GLU A 456 -2.75 -13.50 -6.05
CA GLU A 456 -2.85 -14.74 -5.29
C GLU A 456 -1.69 -14.88 -4.29
N ASP A 457 -0.46 -14.59 -4.70
CA ASP A 457 0.73 -14.58 -3.84
C ASP A 457 0.59 -13.57 -2.69
N LEU A 458 0.06 -12.37 -2.95
CA LEU A 458 -0.21 -11.39 -1.91
C LEU A 458 -1.26 -11.91 -0.92
N LYS A 459 -2.34 -12.54 -1.42
CA LYS A 459 -3.36 -13.14 -0.55
C LYS A 459 -2.78 -14.27 0.32
N THR A 460 -1.95 -15.15 -0.24
CA THR A 460 -1.32 -16.23 0.54
C THR A 460 -0.32 -15.68 1.56
N ALA A 461 0.47 -14.67 1.19
CA ALA A 461 1.37 -13.96 2.12
C ALA A 461 0.60 -13.25 3.25
N ARG A 462 -0.54 -12.58 2.95
CA ARG A 462 -1.40 -11.95 3.97
C ARG A 462 -1.96 -12.98 4.94
N ARG A 463 -2.45 -14.13 4.45
CA ARG A 463 -2.91 -15.24 5.29
C ARG A 463 -1.78 -15.74 6.21
N SER A 464 -0.60 -16.00 5.64
CA SER A 464 0.56 -16.45 6.41
C SER A 464 0.99 -15.43 7.47
N TYR A 465 0.98 -14.13 7.15
CA TYR A 465 1.25 -13.07 8.12
C TYR A 465 0.21 -13.06 9.26
N CYS A 466 -1.08 -13.17 8.95
CA CYS A 466 -2.13 -13.28 9.96
C CYS A 466 -1.95 -14.52 10.86
N ASP A 467 -1.55 -15.66 10.29
CA ASP A 467 -1.28 -16.89 11.05
C ASP A 467 -0.06 -16.72 11.97
N VAL A 468 1.00 -16.05 11.50
CA VAL A 468 2.18 -15.76 12.33
C VAL A 468 1.84 -14.73 13.42
N GLN A 469 1.06 -13.70 13.09
CA GLN A 469 0.67 -12.66 14.05
C GLN A 469 -0.25 -13.22 15.14
N SER A 470 -1.21 -14.09 14.79
CA SER A 470 -2.07 -14.75 15.78
C SER A 470 -1.27 -15.66 16.71
N LYS A 471 -0.32 -16.45 16.18
CA LYS A 471 0.62 -17.24 17.00
C LYS A 471 1.51 -16.37 17.89
N LEU A 472 1.95 -15.21 17.39
CA LEU A 472 2.72 -14.24 18.16
C LEU A 472 1.90 -13.65 19.31
N ASN A 473 0.65 -13.26 19.06
CA ASN A 473 -0.26 -12.75 20.09
C ASN A 473 -0.48 -13.81 21.18
N LEU A 474 -0.74 -15.07 20.79
CA LEU A 474 -0.87 -16.19 21.74
C LEU A 474 0.40 -16.36 22.60
N ALA A 475 1.59 -16.30 21.98
CA ALA A 475 2.85 -16.39 22.73
C ALA A 475 3.07 -15.19 23.67
N GLN A 476 2.60 -13.99 23.31
CA GLN A 476 2.65 -12.81 24.18
C GLN A 476 1.70 -12.95 25.36
N ASP A 477 0.48 -13.44 25.13
CA ASP A 477 -0.53 -13.67 26.17
C ASP A 477 -0.07 -14.75 27.17
N GLU A 478 0.47 -15.87 26.68
CA GLU A 478 1.06 -16.92 27.53
C GLU A 478 2.23 -16.39 28.37
N LEU A 479 3.09 -15.56 27.79
CA LEU A 479 4.23 -14.99 28.51
C LEU A 479 3.79 -13.96 29.55
N MET A 480 2.73 -13.20 29.28
CA MET A 480 2.10 -12.32 30.27
C MET A 480 1.50 -13.13 31.43
N SER A 481 0.79 -14.24 31.14
CA SER A 481 0.31 -15.16 32.17
C SER A 481 1.46 -15.72 33.02
N PHE A 482 2.60 -16.07 32.40
CA PHE A 482 3.78 -16.53 33.14
C PHE A 482 4.40 -15.44 34.02
N ILE A 483 4.44 -14.19 33.54
CA ILE A 483 4.90 -13.03 34.32
C ILE A 483 4.01 -12.80 35.55
N GLU A 484 2.70 -12.99 35.40
CA GLU A 484 1.73 -12.92 36.50
C GLU A 484 2.01 -14.03 37.52
N ASP A 485 2.04 -15.30 37.09
CA ASP A 485 2.29 -16.45 37.96
C ASP A 485 3.62 -16.32 38.72
N LEU A 486 4.66 -15.82 38.06
CA LEU A 486 5.98 -15.61 38.66
C LEU A 486 5.96 -14.46 39.69
N ALA A 487 5.17 -13.41 39.44
CA ALA A 487 4.96 -12.34 40.41
C ALA A 487 4.18 -12.83 41.65
N HIS A 488 3.16 -13.68 41.48
CA HIS A 488 2.46 -14.33 42.59
C HIS A 488 3.40 -15.20 43.41
N LEU A 489 4.19 -16.04 42.75
CA LEU A 489 5.15 -16.92 43.43
C LEU A 489 6.19 -16.11 44.21
N TYR A 490 6.73 -15.04 43.61
CA TYR A 490 7.64 -14.11 44.27
C TYR A 490 7.02 -13.49 45.52
N HIS A 491 5.78 -12.99 45.40
CA HIS A 491 5.06 -12.42 46.53
C HIS A 491 4.85 -13.44 47.66
N HIS A 492 4.42 -14.67 47.34
CA HIS A 492 4.24 -15.74 48.32
C HIS A 492 5.53 -16.10 49.05
N VAL A 493 6.66 -16.20 48.33
CA VAL A 493 7.97 -16.48 48.93
C VAL A 493 8.41 -15.33 49.85
N CYS A 494 8.22 -14.08 49.43
CA CYS A 494 8.55 -12.93 50.26
C CYS A 494 7.69 -12.88 51.54
N MET A 495 6.37 -13.09 51.41
CA MET A 495 5.43 -13.09 52.54
C MET A 495 5.75 -14.18 53.57
N ARG A 496 6.08 -15.40 53.13
CA ARG A 496 6.41 -16.52 54.04
C ARG A 496 7.72 -16.28 54.81
N ASN A 497 8.65 -15.53 54.22
CA ASN A 497 9.99 -15.32 54.76
C ASN A 497 10.19 -13.93 55.40
N ASN A 498 9.09 -13.20 55.66
CA ASN A 498 9.09 -11.84 56.21
C ASN A 498 9.96 -10.83 55.44
N LEU A 499 10.17 -11.07 54.14
CA LEU A 499 10.89 -10.16 53.26
C LEU A 499 9.92 -9.15 52.66
N THR A 500 10.29 -7.87 52.61
CA THR A 500 9.50 -6.86 51.90
C THR A 500 9.70 -7.06 50.39
N PRO A 501 8.65 -7.39 49.61
CA PRO A 501 8.80 -7.60 48.17
C PRO A 501 9.23 -6.29 47.48
N ASN A 502 10.06 -6.39 46.44
CA ASN A 502 10.44 -5.22 45.65
C ASN A 502 9.21 -4.65 44.91
N ARG A 503 8.96 -3.34 45.06
CA ARG A 503 7.77 -2.66 44.51
C ARG A 503 7.71 -2.69 42.99
N VAL A 504 8.86 -2.56 42.32
CA VAL A 504 8.99 -2.58 40.85
C VAL A 504 8.52 -3.90 40.24
N MET A 505 8.69 -5.02 40.95
CA MET A 505 8.25 -6.35 40.52
C MET A 505 6.73 -6.54 40.60
N LEU A 506 6.10 -5.90 41.59
CA LEU A 506 4.66 -5.93 41.80
C LEU A 506 3.91 -4.88 40.96
N ASP A 507 4.61 -3.85 40.47
CA ASP A 507 4.01 -2.84 39.60
C ASP A 507 3.66 -3.45 38.23
N TYR A 508 4.44 -4.40 37.70
CA TYR A 508 4.05 -5.20 36.51
C TYR A 508 2.78 -6.02 36.71
N TYR A 509 2.51 -6.46 37.95
CA TYR A 509 1.29 -7.19 38.33
C TYR A 509 0.08 -6.25 38.50
N LYS A 510 0.30 -5.01 38.94
CA LYS A 510 -0.78 -4.01 39.12
C LYS A 510 -1.16 -3.31 37.82
N ASP A 511 -0.23 -3.13 36.89
CA ASP A 511 -0.46 -2.41 35.63
C ASP A 511 -1.07 -3.28 34.51
N GLY A 512 -1.15 -4.61 34.70
CA GLY A 512 -1.94 -5.51 33.83
C GLY A 512 -3.44 -5.18 33.80
N LYS A 513 -3.95 -4.47 34.82
CA LYS A 513 -5.29 -3.88 34.85
C LYS A 513 -5.23 -2.39 34.52
N GLY A 514 -5.00 -2.09 33.25
CA GLY A 514 -5.37 -0.83 32.62
C GLY A 514 -4.91 0.44 33.34
N SER A 515 -3.62 0.78 33.25
CA SER A 515 -3.18 2.14 33.53
C SER A 515 -2.10 2.59 32.55
N LYS A 516 -2.33 3.76 31.96
CA LYS A 516 -1.50 4.39 30.92
C LYS A 516 -0.23 4.93 31.55
N LEU A 517 0.95 4.48 31.10
CA LEU A 517 2.19 5.23 31.29
C LEU A 517 2.91 5.43 29.95
N HIS A 518 3.05 6.70 29.58
CA HIS A 518 3.91 7.17 28.49
C HIS A 518 5.37 6.90 28.86
N PHE A 519 6.08 6.16 28.00
CA PHE A 519 7.53 6.24 27.91
C PHE A 519 7.93 6.84 26.57
N HIS A 520 8.74 7.91 26.62
CA HIS A 520 9.40 8.51 25.47
C HIS A 520 10.21 7.45 24.72
N LYS A 521 9.90 7.25 23.43
CA LYS A 521 10.67 6.38 22.54
C LYS A 521 11.26 7.20 21.41
N ARG A 522 12.57 7.03 21.23
CA ARG A 522 13.37 7.53 20.09
C ARG A 522 12.77 7.05 18.76
N GLU A 523 12.71 8.00 17.84
CA GLU A 523 12.48 7.83 16.40
C GLU A 523 13.39 6.75 15.79
N ALA A 524 12.81 5.94 14.90
CA ALA A 524 13.46 5.39 13.68
C ALA A 524 12.68 4.23 12.99
N SER A 525 11.45 3.85 13.38
CA SER A 525 10.78 2.69 12.76
C SER A 525 9.27 2.79 12.55
N GLU A 526 8.70 4.00 12.49
CA GLU A 526 7.25 4.18 12.27
C GLU A 526 6.84 4.52 10.83
N VAL A 527 7.78 4.83 9.94
CA VAL A 527 7.43 5.22 8.56
C VAL A 527 7.02 4.03 7.69
N PHE A 528 7.48 2.81 8.01
CA PHE A 528 7.22 1.62 7.18
C PHE A 528 5.99 0.80 7.57
N ARG A 529 5.37 1.04 8.73
CA ARG A 529 4.25 0.22 9.22
C ARG A 529 2.86 0.81 8.90
N LYS A 530 2.78 2.12 8.62
CA LYS A 530 1.51 2.79 8.27
C LYS A 530 1.11 2.67 6.79
N PHE A 531 2.01 2.23 5.91
CA PHE A 531 1.72 2.13 4.48
C PHE A 531 1.12 0.78 4.04
N LEU A 532 1.18 -0.27 4.88
CA LEU A 532 0.82 -1.64 4.48
C LEU A 532 -0.55 -2.14 4.99
N VAL A 533 -1.31 -1.34 5.75
CA VAL A 533 -2.58 -1.79 6.38
C VAL A 533 -3.79 -0.94 5.97
N SER A 534 -3.69 -0.11 4.94
CA SER A 534 -4.83 0.63 4.39
C SER A 534 -4.81 0.65 2.87
N THR A 535 -5.08 -0.52 2.29
CA THR A 535 -5.46 -0.63 0.87
C THR A 535 -6.53 -1.71 0.71
N ASP A 536 -7.59 -1.59 1.51
CA ASP A 536 -8.89 -2.16 1.16
C ASP A 536 -9.79 -0.94 0.83
N ILE A 537 -9.62 -0.40 -0.38
CA ILE A 537 -10.59 0.48 -1.04
C ILE A 537 -10.91 -0.20 -2.37
N GLU A 538 -12.08 -0.84 -2.42
CA GLU A 538 -12.76 -1.14 -3.67
C GLU A 538 -12.93 0.16 -4.45
N ILE A 539 -12.52 0.12 -5.71
CA ILE A 539 -12.74 1.20 -6.67
C ILE A 539 -14.22 1.20 -7.00
N THR A 540 -14.97 2.06 -6.31
CA THR A 540 -16.29 2.53 -6.76
C THR A 540 -16.35 4.04 -6.55
N GLU A 541 -16.43 4.74 -7.69
CA GLU A 541 -17.05 6.04 -7.91
C GLU A 541 -17.05 7.10 -6.79
N ILE A 542 -16.19 8.11 -7.00
CA ILE A 542 -16.48 9.56 -6.96
C ILE A 542 -17.54 10.03 -5.94
N GLN A 543 -17.08 10.60 -4.81
CA GLN A 543 -17.63 11.82 -4.18
C GLN A 543 -16.63 12.42 -3.16
N SER A 544 -16.62 13.76 -3.08
CA SER A 544 -15.72 14.75 -2.41
C SER A 544 -15.62 14.66 -0.86
N PRO A 545 -15.03 15.62 -0.06
CA PRO A 545 -14.13 16.79 -0.30
C PRO A 545 -12.90 16.86 0.66
N GLU A 546 -12.09 17.92 0.50
CA GLU A 546 -10.98 18.32 1.39
C GLU A 546 -11.45 19.00 2.68
N HIS A 547 -10.67 18.90 3.77
CA HIS A 547 -10.04 20.02 4.52
C HIS A 547 -9.60 19.60 5.94
N SER A 548 -8.40 20.01 6.34
CA SER A 548 -7.91 20.12 7.74
C SER A 548 -7.96 21.61 8.16
N PRO A 549 -7.64 22.06 9.41
CA PRO A 549 -7.47 21.39 10.72
C PRO A 549 -8.22 22.12 11.89
N LEU A 550 -8.00 21.63 13.13
CA LEU A 550 -8.21 22.25 14.46
C LEU A 550 -9.56 22.07 15.19
N SER A 551 -9.39 21.83 16.51
CA SER A 551 -10.31 21.87 17.66
C SER A 551 -11.11 20.60 18.00
N SER A 552 -10.70 19.96 19.11
CA SER A 552 -11.54 19.14 20.00
C SER A 552 -12.49 20.08 20.80
N PRO A 553 -13.66 19.66 21.34
CA PRO A 553 -13.79 18.48 22.22
C PRO A 553 -15.10 17.65 22.15
N ALA A 554 -14.95 16.38 22.57
CA ALA A 554 -15.86 15.55 23.37
C ALA A 554 -17.27 15.13 22.90
N SER A 555 -17.58 13.89 23.35
CA SER A 555 -18.85 13.15 23.40
C SER A 555 -19.35 12.56 22.06
N SER A 556 -19.93 11.37 21.95
CA SER A 556 -20.02 10.10 22.71
C SER A 556 -21.08 9.27 21.98
N VAL A 557 -21.03 7.93 22.08
CA VAL A 557 -22.05 6.92 21.64
C VAL A 557 -21.90 6.51 20.15
N GLY A 558 -21.70 5.24 19.77
CA GLY A 558 -21.56 3.99 20.51
C GLY A 558 -21.10 2.84 19.59
N SER A 559 -20.23 1.97 20.13
CA SER A 559 -20.25 0.49 20.07
C SER A 559 -20.76 -0.17 18.77
N ASP A 560 -19.99 -0.96 18.01
CA ASP A 560 -19.17 -2.11 18.42
C ASP A 560 -18.02 -2.37 17.41
N SER A 561 -16.98 -3.10 17.84
CA SER A 561 -15.87 -3.66 17.02
C SER A 561 -14.56 -2.84 16.94
N ILE A 562 -14.09 -2.28 18.06
CA ILE A 562 -12.68 -1.87 18.20
C ILE A 562 -12.13 -2.44 19.51
N ASP A 563 -11.59 -3.65 19.44
CA ASP A 563 -10.65 -4.19 20.43
C ASP A 563 -9.68 -5.13 19.70
N CYS A 564 -8.68 -4.57 19.03
CA CYS A 564 -7.51 -5.36 18.59
C CYS A 564 -6.19 -4.56 18.45
N PHE A 565 -6.20 -3.25 18.65
CA PHE A 565 -4.98 -2.44 18.54
C PHE A 565 -4.48 -1.99 19.90
N ARG A 566 -4.11 -2.98 20.73
CA ARG A 566 -3.19 -2.76 21.84
C ARG A 566 -1.80 -3.02 21.28
N GLU A 567 -0.90 -2.04 21.30
CA GLU A 567 0.49 -2.25 20.89
C GLU A 567 1.15 -3.18 21.94
N PRO A 568 1.35 -4.48 21.63
CA PRO A 568 1.78 -5.42 22.64
C PRO A 568 3.27 -5.21 22.87
N LEU A 569 3.71 -5.30 24.13
CA LEU A 569 5.12 -5.29 24.50
C LEU A 569 5.85 -6.36 23.65
N GLY A 570 6.96 -5.97 23.01
CA GLY A 570 7.73 -6.92 22.19
C GLY A 570 8.16 -8.13 23.02
N LEU A 571 8.13 -9.33 22.44
CA LEU A 571 8.55 -10.59 23.10
C LEU A 571 9.90 -10.47 23.80
N THR A 572 10.86 -9.74 23.21
CA THR A 572 12.18 -9.50 23.81
C THR A 572 12.11 -8.74 25.13
N HIS A 573 11.17 -7.81 25.27
CA HIS A 573 10.93 -7.06 26.49
C HIS A 573 10.25 -7.93 27.55
N LEU A 574 9.23 -8.69 27.17
CA LEU A 574 8.56 -9.64 28.07
C LEU A 574 9.53 -10.71 28.59
N ILE A 575 10.39 -11.25 27.74
CA ILE A 575 11.47 -12.17 28.14
C ILE A 575 12.45 -11.48 29.10
N GLY A 576 12.72 -10.19 28.89
CA GLY A 576 13.54 -9.38 29.80
C GLY A 576 12.91 -9.30 31.20
N ILE A 577 11.62 -8.98 31.27
CA ILE A 577 10.85 -8.95 32.53
C ILE A 577 10.95 -10.31 33.22
N VAL A 578 10.62 -11.42 32.53
CA VAL A 578 10.71 -12.77 33.10
C VAL A 578 12.08 -13.08 33.68
N LYS A 579 13.16 -12.75 32.95
CA LYS A 579 14.53 -12.98 33.44
C LYS A 579 14.82 -12.21 34.71
N ASP A 580 14.37 -10.96 34.81
CA ASP A 580 14.57 -10.16 36.01
C ASP A 580 13.69 -10.64 37.16
N GLN A 581 12.47 -11.07 36.88
CA GLN A 581 11.59 -11.69 37.87
C GLN A 581 12.19 -12.97 38.48
N ILE A 582 12.78 -13.82 37.64
CA ILE A 582 13.48 -15.04 38.09
C ILE A 582 14.67 -14.69 38.99
N LYS A 583 15.49 -13.69 38.63
CA LYS A 583 16.63 -13.25 39.46
C LYS A 583 16.19 -12.78 40.83
N HIS A 584 15.10 -12.00 40.89
CA HIS A 584 14.56 -11.52 42.17
C HIS A 584 14.02 -12.67 43.03
N LEU A 585 13.33 -13.64 42.42
CA LEU A 585 12.88 -14.84 43.11
C LEU A 585 14.05 -15.66 43.66
N GLN A 586 15.09 -15.88 42.86
CA GLN A 586 16.32 -16.55 43.31
C GLN A 586 16.95 -15.82 44.49
N GLY A 587 17.06 -14.49 44.43
CA GLY A 587 17.57 -13.68 45.54
C GLY A 587 16.72 -13.82 46.81
N ALA A 588 15.39 -13.78 46.70
CA ALA A 588 14.50 -13.94 47.86
C ALA A 588 14.63 -15.33 48.50
N ILE A 589 14.79 -16.39 47.69
CA ILE A 589 15.03 -17.75 48.19
C ILE A 589 16.37 -17.84 48.91
N VAL A 590 17.45 -17.30 48.37
CA VAL A 590 18.76 -17.30 49.02
C VAL A 590 18.72 -16.55 50.36
N MET A 591 18.09 -15.38 50.40
CA MET A 591 17.92 -14.61 51.62
C MET A 591 17.07 -15.36 52.65
N SER A 592 16.03 -16.08 52.22
CA SER A 592 15.24 -16.90 53.14
C SER A 592 16.06 -18.03 53.76
N TRP A 593 16.92 -18.69 52.99
CA TRP A 593 17.78 -19.76 53.50
C TRP A 593 18.79 -19.23 54.52
N GLN A 594 19.36 -18.05 54.26
CA GLN A 594 20.25 -17.37 55.21
C GLN A 594 19.53 -16.97 56.50
N ASN A 595 18.31 -16.41 56.39
CA ASN A 595 17.51 -16.04 57.56
C ASN A 595 17.09 -17.27 58.38
N THR A 596 16.64 -18.35 57.75
CA THR A 596 16.31 -19.60 58.48
C THR A 596 17.53 -20.20 59.17
N SER A 597 18.72 -20.13 58.54
CA SER A 597 19.97 -20.57 59.16
C SER A 597 20.37 -19.68 60.35
N LEU A 598 20.24 -18.36 60.22
CA LEU A 598 20.54 -17.41 61.30
C LEU A 598 19.55 -17.52 62.46
N GLU A 599 18.27 -17.73 62.17
CA GLU A 599 17.22 -17.88 63.17
C GLU A 599 17.34 -19.22 63.93
N SER A 600 17.80 -20.28 63.25
CA SER A 600 18.20 -21.54 63.90
C SER A 600 19.36 -21.34 64.88
N ILE A 601 20.40 -20.61 64.47
CA ILE A 601 21.57 -20.34 65.33
C ILE A 601 21.19 -19.40 66.49
N ALA A 602 20.38 -18.38 66.23
CA ALA A 602 19.90 -17.46 67.27
C ALA A 602 19.05 -18.19 68.32
N SER A 603 18.18 -19.12 67.88
CA SER A 603 17.38 -19.95 68.80
C SER A 603 18.24 -20.87 69.66
N GLU A 604 19.33 -21.42 69.14
CA GLU A 604 20.30 -22.20 69.93
C GLU A 604 21.05 -21.32 70.94
N MET A 605 21.53 -20.15 70.51
CA MET A 605 22.22 -19.21 71.40
C MET A 605 21.33 -18.68 72.53
N ASP A 606 20.03 -18.45 72.30
CA ASP A 606 19.12 -17.98 73.34
C ASP A 606 18.83 -19.08 74.37
N LYS A 607 18.75 -20.36 73.95
CA LYS A 607 18.70 -21.49 74.88
C LYS A 607 19.95 -21.56 75.76
N ASP A 608 21.13 -21.38 75.16
CA ASP A 608 22.40 -21.38 75.91
C ASP A 608 22.51 -20.20 76.89
N LYS A 609 22.03 -19.01 76.50
CA LYS A 609 21.94 -17.86 77.41
C LYS A 609 21.00 -18.13 78.58
N GLU A 610 19.85 -18.74 78.33
CA GLU A 610 18.88 -19.07 79.38
C GLU A 610 19.50 -20.04 80.40
N VAL A 611 20.20 -21.08 79.92
CA VAL A 611 20.97 -22.03 80.78
C VAL A 611 22.07 -21.30 81.57
N LEU A 612 22.81 -20.37 80.96
CA LEU A 612 23.84 -19.60 81.66
C LEU A 612 23.25 -18.65 82.71
N VAL A 613 22.09 -18.04 82.43
CA VAL A 613 21.38 -17.18 83.39
C VAL A 613 20.92 -18.00 84.60
N ASP A 614 20.41 -19.21 84.38
CA ASP A 614 20.03 -20.14 85.45
C ASP A 614 21.25 -20.54 86.30
N GLU A 615 22.39 -20.83 85.69
CA GLU A 615 23.62 -21.16 86.42
C GLU A 615 24.16 -19.94 87.21
N ILE A 616 24.07 -18.72 86.65
CA ILE A 616 24.40 -17.48 87.37
C ILE A 616 23.48 -17.26 88.57
N MET A 617 22.17 -17.49 88.42
CA MET A 617 21.20 -17.41 89.53
C MET A 617 21.57 -18.39 90.64
N LYS A 618 21.95 -19.63 90.27
CA LYS A 618 22.39 -20.68 91.19
C LYS A 618 23.68 -20.31 91.91
N LEU A 619 24.68 -19.79 91.20
CA LEU A 619 25.94 -19.32 91.79
C LEU A 619 25.73 -18.11 92.70
N LYS A 620 24.86 -17.16 92.33
CA LYS A 620 24.49 -16.03 93.19
C LYS A 620 23.81 -16.49 94.47
N SER A 621 22.91 -17.47 94.39
CA SER A 621 22.29 -18.12 95.56
C SER A 621 23.34 -18.76 96.46
N LEU A 622 24.24 -19.58 95.90
CA LEU A 622 25.32 -20.23 96.64
C LEU A 622 26.27 -19.21 97.31
N LEU A 623 26.62 -18.15 96.58
CA LEU A 623 27.44 -17.05 97.10
C LEU A 623 26.74 -16.32 98.25
N SER A 624 25.42 -16.10 98.16
CA SER A 624 24.63 -15.54 99.24
C SER A 624 24.68 -16.42 100.48
N THR A 625 24.48 -17.73 100.33
CA THR A 625 24.60 -18.69 101.43
C THR A 625 26.00 -18.69 102.04
N LYS A 626 27.06 -18.59 101.22
CA LYS A 626 28.44 -18.50 101.72
C LYS A 626 28.71 -17.20 102.46
N ARG A 627 28.20 -16.07 101.98
CA ARG A 627 28.29 -14.78 102.66
C ARG A 627 27.57 -14.80 104.01
N GLU A 628 26.42 -15.45 104.08
CA GLU A 628 25.67 -15.66 105.32
C GLU A 628 26.43 -16.58 106.29
N GLN A 629 26.98 -17.70 105.82
CA GLN A 629 27.84 -18.58 106.64
C GLN A 629 29.04 -17.81 107.22
N ILE A 630 29.70 -16.94 106.43
CA ILE A 630 30.80 -16.09 106.90
C ILE A 630 30.30 -15.08 107.94
N ALA A 631 29.13 -14.48 107.74
CA ALA A 631 28.53 -13.58 108.73
C ALA A 631 28.28 -14.31 110.05
N THR A 632 27.67 -15.49 110.03
CA THR A 632 27.42 -16.32 111.21
C THR A 632 28.72 -16.70 111.91
N LEU A 633 29.76 -17.13 111.18
CA LEU A 633 31.08 -17.42 111.74
C LEU A 633 31.71 -16.18 112.38
N ARG A 634 31.61 -15.00 111.75
CA ARG A 634 32.08 -13.74 112.35
C ARG A 634 31.34 -13.42 113.65
N THR A 635 30.04 -13.68 113.73
CA THR A 635 29.24 -13.48 114.95
C THR A 635 29.65 -14.45 116.06
N VAL A 636 29.82 -15.73 115.73
CA VAL A 636 30.29 -16.76 116.68
C VAL A 636 31.70 -16.43 117.19
N LEU A 637 32.62 -16.03 116.31
CA LEU A 637 33.96 -15.61 116.69
C LEU A 637 33.95 -14.37 117.59
N LYS A 638 33.04 -13.41 117.32
CA LYS A 638 32.87 -12.21 118.15
C LYS A 638 32.33 -12.56 119.53
N ALA A 639 31.34 -13.45 119.61
CA ALA A 639 30.82 -13.98 120.87
C ALA A 639 31.91 -14.72 121.66
N ASN A 640 32.69 -15.59 121.02
CA ASN A 640 33.82 -16.27 121.66
C ASN A 640 34.88 -15.29 122.18
N LYS A 641 35.21 -14.25 121.42
CA LYS A 641 36.12 -13.19 121.88
C LYS A 641 35.57 -12.47 123.12
N GLN A 642 34.26 -12.26 123.18
CA GLN A 642 33.59 -11.60 124.29
C GLN A 642 33.57 -12.48 125.55
N VAL A 643 33.28 -13.77 125.41
CA VAL A 643 33.36 -14.76 126.50
C VAL A 643 34.80 -14.85 127.03
N HIS A 644 35.79 -14.92 126.14
CA HIS A 644 37.21 -14.95 126.52
C HIS A 644 37.65 -13.66 127.25
N PHE A 645 37.13 -12.49 126.85
CA PHE A 645 37.41 -11.23 127.54
C PHE A 645 36.79 -11.15 128.94
N VAL A 646 35.58 -11.70 129.12
CA VAL A 646 34.91 -11.77 130.44
C VAL A 646 35.66 -12.72 131.39
N LEU A 647 36.15 -13.86 130.88
CA LEU A 647 36.90 -14.85 131.68
C LEU A 647 38.26 -14.32 132.20
N ILE A 648 38.90 -13.37 131.52
CA ILE A 648 40.24 -12.88 131.91
C ILE A 648 40.18 -11.70 132.90
N ARG A 649 39.07 -10.98 133.01
CA ARG A 649 39.01 -9.72 133.79
C ARG A 649 38.43 -9.84 135.19
N ALA A 650 38.09 -11.04 135.67
CA ALA A 650 37.60 -11.26 137.03
C ALA A 650 38.27 -12.44 137.78
N PRO A 651 39.55 -12.33 138.22
CA PRO A 651 40.14 -13.30 139.13
C PRO A 651 40.10 -12.81 140.59
N SER A 652 38.96 -12.33 141.10
CA SER A 652 38.78 -11.99 142.53
C SER A 652 37.31 -11.99 142.99
N PHE A 653 36.53 -12.97 142.55
CA PHE A 653 35.41 -13.47 143.35
C PHE A 653 35.68 -14.96 143.61
N ILE A 654 36.50 -15.19 144.63
CA ILE A 654 36.52 -16.47 145.34
C ILE A 654 35.23 -16.47 146.17
N LEU A 655 34.30 -17.38 145.89
CA LEU A 655 33.64 -18.28 146.85
C LEU A 655 32.33 -18.85 146.28
N PHE A 656 32.21 -20.17 146.47
CA PHE A 656 31.01 -20.96 146.73
C PHE A 656 30.24 -21.68 145.59
N ILE A 657 30.28 -23.02 145.75
CA ILE A 657 29.25 -24.04 145.49
C ILE A 657 29.13 -24.56 144.05
N PHE A 658 29.16 -25.90 144.00
CA PHE A 658 28.81 -26.85 142.94
C PHE A 658 28.15 -26.33 141.67
#